data_AF-A0A9N9Y2S9-F1
#
_entry.id   AF-A0A9N9Y2S9-F1
#
_cell.length_a   1.000
_cell.length_b   1.000
_cell.length_c   1.000
_cell.angle_alpha   90.00
_cell.angle_beta   90.00
_cell.angle_gamma   90.00
#
_symmetry.space_group_name_H-M   'P 1'
#
loop_
_entity.id
_entity.type
_entity.pdbx_description
1 polymer ?
#
loop_
_entity_poly.entity_id
_entity_poly.type
_entity_poly.pdbx_seq_one_letter_code
_entity_poly.pdbx_strand_id
1 'polypeptide(L)'
;MARPETPEAAEDHIKAIRKANGFDAEPGVAGSIVHALDKSLSIISEELYQNSSRFLMEILQNADDCSYDDPTPTMELTYRNGRLRIDYNEVGFTRHDVEALCSISSTKLKSMNQTGEKGIGFKSVFKMSRHAQVLSGHYSFAFDAKRALGTITPEWVVNAAKRRPGFTSILLQIQEERKQDELIKELKALGHKHLVFLRRLRQINITIDDNQGKTWETKLHREDKDSATGHRRIITSSHDSQTLEYWIYPHIVKTLPPEPKREHHTETTIVLAFPVRGEANHEPVVEQQDTYAVHPIKDYGFKFLVNADFLLVASRQDVDASSKWNETLRTSIWDAFQGALKHLSVGPLRHTWLRYISTPHYLSGFFWALGYDMRQRLQEIPIVETAKGEMIMPLLARYVPPLLRDQDHTPLTLGPLTESRYVSKQYCDSDWKFLENLNVQKLSDEDFLGDLHQLLSQGNCAAEKPELWHVQIAKVLMGFYRDKNKIKELPLIPVNGGGWVSASTENIFFRNSENHTALGDLGVSFVDQNAAQNDDRKALFKMLDIVELSNTRIQSLILKKHSETKRSLLPAAHVLVSHAVSLFRSRWQSGPSSRTLGPLWVVTTTGEYRHAHKVYLKGEWAYYTHPCFTEFRRKFPFLHEDYDSAVKPEETGDWISWLCKELGVQNVSQMTPKLQKLVVEKHSKADPTDLPAQDLIVSHANFLFQTEWVSNDPPPPFYVVTEAGAYVRAKDVYIDTSTQQSFGKYFDDFRQRCQFLHRKYYSAVKTEEKERWLKWLHERIGVQDTSRLVPKLAELTYRECSESSQAQLPAGHVLISHTVFLFRAKWKKPESHGDKFWVFTEVGQYMPAQQVYLDTAQQSSTREWYKRFRKEHHFLHLDYYDAVKPEERQTWLTWLGRQLGLWEVPRLVDGSDPAMLSSDFRQILDSWTSKEFLMLLKDEWSSYVRFLDGQIQIIESRQNGADKVLGYTHSTALRDQIGSAKVKCRDGLTYPLHNTFTINFLPSGTDAAILSLHPLLEIPESQSADWAFLEKLGVTMKESVAVYLETLKKVRGSVVSLKFISWLYGQIQEKDGKEPGNLT
;
A
#
# COMPACT_ATOMS: atom_id res chain seq x y z
N MET A 1 -69.18 35.50 -31.75
CA MET A 1 -70.11 34.35 -31.84
C MET A 1 -71.07 34.47 -30.65
N ALA A 2 -72.37 34.56 -30.91
CA ALA A 2 -73.37 34.89 -29.87
C ALA A 2 -73.83 33.65 -29.08
N ARG A 3 -74.15 33.84 -27.80
CA ARG A 3 -74.88 32.87 -26.97
C ARG A 3 -76.38 33.01 -27.25
N PRO A 4 -77.19 31.95 -27.16
CA PRO A 4 -78.64 32.07 -27.26
C PRO A 4 -79.18 32.89 -26.07
N GLU A 5 -80.14 33.77 -26.34
CA GLU A 5 -80.75 34.66 -25.34
C GLU A 5 -81.95 34.00 -24.62
N THR A 6 -82.52 32.95 -25.20
CA THR A 6 -83.66 32.21 -24.62
C THR A 6 -83.49 30.69 -24.80
N PRO A 7 -84.20 29.86 -24.00
CA PRO A 7 -84.26 28.42 -24.19
C PRO A 7 -84.78 28.01 -25.58
N GLU A 8 -85.76 28.72 -26.13
CA GLU A 8 -86.32 28.44 -27.44
C GLU A 8 -85.28 28.66 -28.54
N ALA A 9 -84.50 29.75 -28.45
CA ALA A 9 -83.42 30.04 -29.40
C ALA A 9 -82.30 28.99 -29.34
N ALA A 10 -82.07 28.39 -28.17
CA ALA A 10 -81.13 27.29 -27.97
C ALA A 10 -81.67 25.97 -28.56
N GLU A 11 -82.95 25.66 -28.34
CA GLU A 11 -83.62 24.48 -28.90
C GLU A 11 -83.65 24.53 -30.43
N ASP A 12 -84.02 25.68 -31.00
CA ASP A 12 -84.04 25.90 -32.45
C ASP A 12 -82.65 25.74 -33.07
N HIS A 13 -81.60 26.14 -32.33
CA HIS A 13 -80.23 25.92 -32.75
C HIS A 13 -79.88 24.42 -32.80
N ILE A 14 -80.27 23.64 -31.79
CA ILE A 14 -80.06 22.18 -31.80
C ILE A 14 -80.80 21.54 -32.98
N LYS A 15 -82.05 21.93 -33.24
CA LYS A 15 -82.81 21.47 -34.42
C LYS A 15 -82.12 21.84 -35.73
N ALA A 16 -81.57 23.05 -35.82
CA ALA A 16 -80.82 23.50 -37.00
C ALA A 16 -79.57 22.67 -37.26
N ILE A 17 -78.79 22.34 -36.21
CA ILE A 17 -77.61 21.45 -36.33
C ILE A 17 -78.02 20.08 -36.88
N ARG A 18 -79.08 19.49 -36.34
CA ARG A 18 -79.56 18.17 -36.78
C ARG A 18 -79.97 18.16 -38.25
N LYS A 19 -80.69 19.19 -38.69
CA LYS A 19 -81.10 19.36 -40.08
C LYS A 19 -79.89 19.59 -41.01
N ALA A 20 -78.97 20.48 -40.63
CA ALA A 20 -77.80 20.83 -41.43
C ALA A 20 -76.85 19.64 -41.66
N ASN A 21 -76.70 18.78 -40.66
CA ASN A 21 -75.86 17.58 -40.74
C ASN A 21 -76.60 16.35 -41.30
N GLY A 22 -77.87 16.49 -41.70
CA GLY A 22 -78.65 15.40 -42.31
C GLY A 22 -79.02 14.27 -41.34
N PHE A 23 -78.96 14.50 -40.02
CA PHE A 23 -79.26 13.47 -39.01
C PHE A 23 -80.74 13.07 -38.97
N ASP A 24 -81.62 13.92 -39.51
CA ASP A 24 -83.08 13.71 -39.57
C ASP A 24 -83.57 13.28 -40.98
N ALA A 25 -82.68 12.89 -41.89
CA ALA A 25 -83.04 12.48 -43.26
C ALA A 25 -83.63 11.05 -43.33
N GLU A 26 -84.56 10.79 -44.26
CA GLU A 26 -85.17 9.45 -44.43
C GLU A 26 -84.16 8.36 -44.86
N PRO A 27 -84.39 7.07 -44.51
CA PRO A 27 -83.45 6.00 -44.79
C PRO A 27 -83.38 5.68 -46.30
N GLY A 28 -82.41 6.27 -46.99
CA GLY A 28 -82.02 5.95 -48.38
C GLY A 28 -80.53 5.64 -48.50
N VAL A 29 -79.99 5.62 -49.73
CA VAL A 29 -78.60 5.26 -50.15
C VAL A 29 -77.46 5.85 -49.26
N ALA A 30 -77.74 6.87 -48.45
CA ALA A 30 -76.86 7.40 -47.40
C ALA A 30 -76.58 6.43 -46.22
N GLY A 31 -77.37 5.37 -46.02
CA GLY A 31 -77.22 4.45 -44.88
C GLY A 31 -75.86 3.72 -44.83
N SER A 32 -75.25 3.41 -45.98
CA SER A 32 -73.93 2.78 -46.04
C SER A 32 -72.80 3.74 -45.65
N ILE A 33 -72.89 5.02 -46.05
CA ILE A 33 -71.91 6.05 -45.70
C ILE A 33 -72.04 6.41 -44.21
N VAL A 34 -73.26 6.57 -43.72
CA VAL A 34 -73.55 6.81 -42.29
C VAL A 34 -73.01 5.65 -41.46
N HIS A 35 -73.25 4.40 -41.87
CA HIS A 35 -72.72 3.23 -41.17
C HIS A 35 -71.18 3.15 -41.21
N ALA A 36 -70.55 3.47 -42.34
CA ALA A 36 -69.09 3.50 -42.46
C ALA A 36 -68.46 4.60 -41.60
N LEU A 37 -69.08 5.78 -41.53
CA LEU A 37 -68.67 6.89 -40.66
C LEU A 37 -68.86 6.56 -39.18
N ASP A 38 -69.99 5.96 -38.82
CA ASP A 38 -70.28 5.53 -37.44
C ASP A 38 -69.28 4.46 -36.98
N LYS A 39 -69.00 3.46 -37.83
CA LYS A 39 -67.96 2.44 -37.59
C LYS A 39 -66.56 3.04 -37.50
N SER A 40 -66.25 4.06 -38.31
CA SER A 40 -64.97 4.77 -38.22
C SER A 40 -64.87 5.57 -36.93
N LEU A 41 -65.94 6.23 -36.49
CA LEU A 41 -66.01 6.95 -35.22
C LEU A 41 -65.88 6.01 -34.02
N SER A 42 -66.50 4.82 -34.07
CA SER A 42 -66.36 3.81 -33.02
C SER A 42 -64.93 3.28 -32.95
N ILE A 43 -64.32 2.93 -34.09
CA ILE A 43 -62.91 2.47 -34.16
C ILE A 43 -61.96 3.58 -33.66
N ILE A 44 -62.13 4.83 -34.10
CA ILE A 44 -61.32 5.97 -33.63
C ILE A 44 -61.50 6.17 -32.11
N SER A 45 -62.71 6.00 -31.59
CA SER A 45 -62.98 6.14 -30.16
C SER A 45 -62.47 4.97 -29.32
N GLU A 46 -62.45 3.74 -29.86
CA GLU A 46 -62.00 2.53 -29.16
C GLU A 46 -60.48 2.32 -29.27
N GLU A 47 -59.89 2.51 -30.45
CA GLU A 47 -58.47 2.22 -30.73
C GLU A 47 -57.51 3.35 -30.33
N LEU A 48 -57.92 4.64 -30.42
CA LEU A 48 -57.03 5.76 -30.03
C LEU A 48 -56.97 5.98 -28.52
N TYR A 49 -58.01 5.57 -27.78
CA TYR A 49 -58.11 5.78 -26.34
C TYR A 49 -58.03 4.45 -25.61
N GLN A 50 -56.83 3.86 -25.54
CA GLN A 50 -56.62 2.57 -24.84
C GLN A 50 -56.81 2.70 -23.31
N ASN A 51 -56.50 3.85 -22.71
CA ASN A 51 -56.61 4.09 -21.26
C ASN A 51 -57.91 4.87 -20.90
N SER A 52 -58.56 4.52 -19.78
CA SER A 52 -59.81 5.13 -19.30
C SER A 52 -59.60 6.60 -18.94
N SER A 53 -58.52 6.92 -18.24
CA SER A 53 -58.13 8.25 -17.71
C SER A 53 -58.04 9.39 -18.69
N ARG A 54 -57.95 9.12 -20.00
CA ARG A 54 -57.79 10.18 -21.00
C ARG A 54 -59.00 11.12 -21.04
N PHE A 55 -60.21 10.62 -20.87
CA PHE A 55 -61.40 11.47 -20.96
C PHE A 55 -61.39 12.58 -19.90
N LEU A 56 -60.89 12.31 -18.68
CA LEU A 56 -60.78 13.32 -17.62
C LEU A 56 -59.84 14.46 -18.02
N MET A 57 -58.70 14.14 -18.65
CA MET A 57 -57.77 15.15 -19.14
C MET A 57 -58.39 16.01 -20.26
N GLU A 58 -59.12 15.40 -21.19
CA GLU A 58 -59.80 16.14 -22.27
C GLU A 58 -60.93 17.04 -21.70
N ILE A 59 -61.64 16.61 -20.66
CA ILE A 59 -62.66 17.44 -20.00
C ILE A 59 -62.01 18.60 -19.21
N LEU A 60 -60.91 18.34 -18.50
CA LEU A 60 -60.12 19.40 -17.86
C LEU A 60 -59.65 20.43 -18.87
N GLN A 61 -59.20 19.98 -20.04
CA GLN A 61 -58.79 20.87 -21.14
C GLN A 61 -59.95 21.71 -21.66
N ASN A 62 -61.11 21.08 -21.91
CA ASN A 62 -62.29 21.79 -22.40
C ASN A 62 -62.71 22.90 -21.43
N ALA A 63 -62.68 22.63 -20.13
CA ALA A 63 -62.94 23.66 -19.12
C ALA A 63 -61.83 24.72 -19.09
N ASP A 64 -60.55 24.35 -19.15
CA ASP A 64 -59.45 25.34 -19.16
C ASP A 64 -59.44 26.27 -20.39
N ASP A 65 -60.00 25.80 -21.52
CA ASP A 65 -60.18 26.57 -22.75
C ASP A 65 -61.40 27.52 -22.69
N CYS A 66 -62.28 27.38 -21.69
CA CYS A 66 -63.46 28.24 -21.50
C CYS A 66 -63.12 29.66 -21.01
N SER A 67 -64.13 30.52 -21.08
CA SER A 67 -64.08 31.88 -20.53
C SER A 67 -64.79 31.94 -19.19
N TYR A 68 -64.20 32.65 -18.23
CA TYR A 68 -64.68 32.77 -16.86
C TYR A 68 -64.72 34.24 -16.47
N ASP A 69 -65.83 34.67 -15.85
CA ASP A 69 -65.94 36.00 -15.22
C ASP A 69 -65.43 35.97 -13.77
N ASP A 70 -65.40 34.78 -13.16
CA ASP A 70 -64.90 34.55 -11.81
C ASP A 70 -63.35 34.58 -11.80
N PRO A 71 -62.70 35.31 -10.88
CA PRO A 71 -61.25 35.30 -10.72
C PRO A 71 -60.69 33.94 -10.28
N THR A 72 -61.54 33.05 -9.78
CA THR A 72 -61.21 31.67 -9.37
C THR A 72 -61.99 30.64 -10.23
N PRO A 73 -61.59 30.42 -11.49
CA PRO A 73 -62.17 29.36 -12.31
C PRO A 73 -62.08 28.00 -11.62
N THR A 74 -63.24 27.40 -11.36
CA THR A 74 -63.41 26.22 -10.51
C THR A 74 -64.17 25.13 -11.26
N MET A 75 -63.64 23.92 -11.21
CA MET A 75 -64.31 22.70 -11.63
C MET A 75 -64.74 21.87 -10.41
N GLU A 76 -65.93 21.29 -10.46
CA GLU A 76 -66.44 20.34 -9.46
C GLU A 76 -66.76 18.99 -10.12
N LEU A 77 -66.16 17.93 -9.57
CA LEU A 77 -66.32 16.55 -10.01
C LEU A 77 -67.05 15.79 -8.91
N THR A 78 -68.32 15.44 -9.12
CA THR A 78 -69.14 14.71 -8.15
C THR A 78 -69.52 13.34 -8.69
N TYR A 79 -69.04 12.28 -8.06
CA TYR A 79 -69.38 10.90 -8.37
C TYR A 79 -70.35 10.32 -7.33
N ARG A 80 -71.53 9.85 -7.76
CA ARG A 80 -72.57 9.25 -6.90
C ARG A 80 -73.34 8.15 -7.64
N ASN A 81 -73.44 6.95 -7.09
CA ASN A 81 -74.28 5.85 -7.61
C ASN A 81 -74.14 5.61 -9.12
N GLY A 82 -72.90 5.49 -9.61
CA GLY A 82 -72.62 5.29 -11.04
C GLY A 82 -72.87 6.52 -11.93
N ARG A 83 -73.07 7.71 -11.35
CA ARG A 83 -73.20 8.98 -12.08
C ARG A 83 -72.04 9.90 -11.78
N LEU A 84 -71.38 10.40 -12.83
CA LEU A 84 -70.39 11.46 -12.71
C LEU A 84 -71.01 12.77 -13.20
N ARG A 85 -71.03 13.77 -12.32
CA ARG A 85 -71.42 15.15 -12.63
C ARG A 85 -70.18 16.02 -12.63
N ILE A 86 -69.99 16.77 -13.71
CA ILE A 86 -68.87 17.67 -13.94
C ILE A 86 -69.46 19.06 -14.08
N ASP A 87 -69.22 19.94 -13.12
CA ASP A 87 -69.65 21.34 -13.18
C ASP A 87 -68.44 22.25 -13.29
N TYR A 88 -68.48 23.30 -14.11
CA TYR A 88 -67.48 24.38 -14.08
C TYR A 88 -68.14 25.74 -14.30
N ASN A 89 -67.66 26.77 -13.57
CA ASN A 89 -68.27 28.09 -13.46
C ASN A 89 -67.95 29.03 -14.65
N GLU A 90 -67.91 28.49 -15.86
CA GLU A 90 -67.72 29.31 -17.05
C GLU A 90 -68.96 30.17 -17.37
N VAL A 91 -68.79 31.13 -18.27
CA VAL A 91 -69.89 32.01 -18.72
C VAL A 91 -70.96 31.24 -19.54
N GLY A 92 -70.59 30.09 -20.13
CA GLY A 92 -71.48 29.18 -20.84
C GLY A 92 -71.27 29.15 -22.35
N PHE A 93 -71.75 28.07 -22.98
CA PHE A 93 -71.50 27.71 -24.36
C PHE A 93 -72.08 28.72 -25.36
N THR A 94 -71.27 29.04 -26.37
CA THR A 94 -71.71 29.75 -27.56
C THR A 94 -72.29 28.76 -28.58
N ARG A 95 -72.99 29.29 -29.61
CA ARG A 95 -73.45 28.46 -30.75
C ARG A 95 -72.30 27.64 -31.35
N HIS A 96 -71.14 28.26 -31.51
CA HIS A 96 -69.97 27.61 -32.09
C HIS A 96 -69.40 26.48 -31.23
N ASP A 97 -69.47 26.58 -29.90
CA ASP A 97 -69.01 25.51 -29.01
C ASP A 97 -69.88 24.25 -29.19
N VAL A 98 -71.20 24.44 -29.29
CA VAL A 98 -72.14 23.33 -29.55
C VAL A 98 -71.92 22.74 -30.95
N GLU A 99 -71.76 23.56 -31.98
CA GLU A 99 -71.42 23.10 -33.34
C GLU A 99 -70.11 22.29 -33.36
N ALA A 100 -69.09 22.76 -32.64
CA ALA A 100 -67.81 22.07 -32.53
C ALA A 100 -67.94 20.69 -31.87
N LEU A 101 -68.74 20.57 -30.80
CA LEU A 101 -69.05 19.29 -30.15
C LEU A 101 -69.75 18.30 -31.10
N CYS A 102 -70.58 18.81 -32.03
CA CYS A 102 -71.33 18.01 -33.00
C CYS A 102 -70.54 17.71 -34.29
N SER A 103 -69.30 18.16 -34.42
CA SER A 103 -68.47 17.97 -35.62
C SER A 103 -67.60 16.71 -35.54
N ILE A 104 -67.29 16.05 -36.67
CA ILE A 104 -66.38 14.87 -36.71
C ILE A 104 -64.91 15.30 -36.59
N SER A 105 -64.54 16.41 -37.25
CA SER A 105 -63.25 17.08 -37.17
C SER A 105 -63.48 18.59 -37.17
N SER A 106 -63.07 19.28 -36.12
CA SER A 106 -63.19 20.75 -36.05
C SER A 106 -61.94 21.41 -36.64
N THR A 107 -62.08 22.11 -37.77
CA THR A 107 -61.07 23.04 -38.29
C THR A 107 -61.22 24.41 -37.61
N LYS A 108 -60.94 24.48 -36.30
CA LYS A 108 -60.76 25.80 -35.68
C LYS A 108 -59.42 26.37 -36.20
N LEU A 109 -59.48 27.48 -36.93
CA LEU A 109 -58.31 28.34 -37.17
C LEU A 109 -57.76 28.73 -35.79
N LYS A 110 -56.55 28.25 -35.47
CA LYS A 110 -55.94 28.40 -34.15
C LYS A 110 -55.68 29.88 -33.88
N SER A 111 -56.22 30.38 -32.77
CA SER A 111 -55.57 31.46 -32.04
C SER A 111 -54.51 30.84 -31.13
N MET A 112 -53.44 31.58 -30.83
CA MET A 112 -52.28 31.19 -29.97
C MET A 112 -52.67 30.65 -28.57
N ASN A 113 -53.96 30.65 -28.24
CA ASN A 113 -54.56 30.57 -26.92
C ASN A 113 -55.58 29.42 -26.75
N GLN A 114 -55.69 28.50 -27.73
CA GLN A 114 -56.57 27.32 -27.67
C GLN A 114 -55.76 26.05 -27.95
N THR A 115 -55.83 25.06 -27.06
CA THR A 115 -54.88 23.94 -27.04
C THR A 115 -55.44 22.64 -27.65
N GLY A 116 -56.74 22.56 -27.94
CA GLY A 116 -57.38 21.41 -28.58
C GLY A 116 -57.14 21.31 -30.10
N GLU A 117 -56.30 20.37 -30.55
CA GLU A 117 -56.01 20.20 -31.99
C GLU A 117 -57.11 19.56 -32.82
N LYS A 118 -58.06 18.86 -32.22
CA LYS A 118 -59.08 18.07 -32.94
C LYS A 118 -60.34 17.99 -32.10
N GLY A 119 -61.49 18.36 -32.66
CA GLY A 119 -62.84 18.25 -32.05
C GLY A 119 -63.30 16.81 -31.72
N ILE A 120 -62.37 15.90 -31.45
CA ILE A 120 -62.57 14.51 -31.05
C ILE A 120 -62.47 14.37 -29.51
N GLY A 121 -61.87 15.33 -28.80
CA GLY A 121 -61.60 15.25 -27.35
C GLY A 121 -62.84 14.96 -26.50
N PHE A 122 -63.95 15.67 -26.71
CA PHE A 122 -65.21 15.42 -25.99
C PHE A 122 -65.75 14.00 -26.20
N LYS A 123 -65.57 13.44 -27.40
CA LYS A 123 -66.10 12.10 -27.75
C LYS A 123 -65.49 10.98 -26.90
N SER A 124 -64.33 11.22 -26.28
CA SER A 124 -63.71 10.28 -25.34
C SER A 124 -64.61 9.94 -24.13
N VAL A 125 -65.58 10.80 -23.77
CA VAL A 125 -66.54 10.52 -22.69
C VAL A 125 -67.38 9.28 -22.99
N PHE A 126 -67.57 8.94 -24.26
CA PHE A 126 -68.39 7.78 -24.67
C PHE A 126 -67.72 6.43 -24.41
N LYS A 127 -66.42 6.43 -24.06
CA LYS A 127 -65.75 5.25 -23.52
C LYS A 127 -66.28 4.88 -22.14
N MET A 128 -66.62 5.88 -21.33
CA MET A 128 -67.10 5.73 -19.96
C MET A 128 -68.63 5.69 -19.85
N SER A 129 -69.32 6.43 -20.73
CA SER A 129 -70.76 6.58 -20.65
C SER A 129 -71.44 6.41 -22.01
N ARG A 130 -72.58 5.74 -22.05
CA ARG A 130 -73.40 5.70 -23.28
C ARG A 130 -74.22 6.97 -23.50
N HIS A 131 -74.42 7.77 -22.44
CA HIS A 131 -75.30 8.92 -22.46
C HIS A 131 -74.63 10.10 -21.76
N ALA A 132 -74.42 11.18 -22.51
CA ALA A 132 -73.80 12.40 -22.01
C ALA A 132 -74.79 13.56 -22.14
N GLN A 133 -75.24 14.09 -21.01
CA GLN A 133 -76.12 15.26 -20.96
C GLN A 133 -75.30 16.52 -20.70
N VAL A 134 -75.57 17.59 -21.45
CA VAL A 134 -74.90 18.88 -21.37
C VAL A 134 -75.93 19.96 -21.05
N LEU A 135 -75.66 20.72 -19.99
CA LEU A 135 -76.45 21.88 -19.57
C LEU A 135 -75.52 23.09 -19.51
N SER A 136 -75.75 24.09 -20.36
CA SER A 136 -74.89 25.28 -20.39
C SER A 136 -75.67 26.50 -20.88
N GLY A 137 -75.73 27.56 -20.08
CA GLY A 137 -76.61 28.69 -20.43
C GLY A 137 -78.04 28.22 -20.68
N HIS A 138 -78.63 28.64 -21.79
CA HIS A 138 -79.96 28.20 -22.21
C HIS A 138 -79.97 26.82 -22.90
N TYR A 139 -78.82 26.18 -23.15
CA TYR A 139 -78.75 24.86 -23.76
C TYR A 139 -79.06 23.73 -22.76
N SER A 140 -79.91 22.80 -23.19
CA SER A 140 -80.19 21.54 -22.52
C SER A 140 -80.32 20.41 -23.56
N PHE A 141 -79.24 19.67 -23.78
CA PHE A 141 -79.21 18.61 -24.77
C PHE A 141 -78.39 17.40 -24.29
N ALA A 142 -78.51 16.27 -24.98
CA ALA A 142 -77.75 15.08 -24.70
C ALA A 142 -77.33 14.36 -25.98
N PHE A 143 -76.37 13.45 -25.81
CA PHE A 143 -75.88 12.54 -26.83
C PHE A 143 -76.13 11.09 -26.37
N ASP A 144 -76.50 10.22 -27.30
CA ASP A 144 -76.79 8.80 -27.03
C ASP A 144 -76.00 7.91 -27.98
N ALA A 145 -74.91 7.34 -27.49
CA ALA A 145 -74.00 6.51 -28.28
C ALA A 145 -74.64 5.21 -28.80
N LYS A 146 -75.86 4.84 -28.38
CA LYS A 146 -76.59 3.70 -28.95
C LYS A 146 -77.19 3.99 -30.33
N ARG A 147 -77.38 5.26 -30.68
CA ARG A 147 -77.94 5.67 -31.97
C ARG A 147 -76.82 5.83 -33.00
N ALA A 148 -77.13 5.57 -34.27
CA ALA A 148 -76.18 5.83 -35.35
C ALA A 148 -75.78 7.31 -35.36
N LEU A 149 -74.47 7.60 -35.36
CA LEU A 149 -73.90 8.95 -35.19
C LEU A 149 -74.33 9.65 -33.89
N GLY A 150 -74.79 8.90 -32.89
CA GLY A 150 -75.33 9.45 -31.65
C GLY A 150 -74.30 10.14 -30.74
N THR A 151 -73.00 9.95 -31.01
CA THR A 151 -71.90 10.64 -30.34
C THR A 151 -71.68 12.08 -30.83
N ILE A 152 -72.29 12.46 -31.96
CA ILE A 152 -72.22 13.80 -32.57
C ILE A 152 -73.60 14.40 -32.85
N THR A 153 -74.67 13.64 -32.63
CA THR A 153 -76.05 14.07 -32.89
C THR A 153 -76.67 14.58 -31.58
N PRO A 154 -76.87 15.90 -31.41
CA PRO A 154 -77.45 16.43 -30.19
C PRO A 154 -78.96 16.23 -30.15
N GLU A 155 -79.49 15.93 -28.97
CA GLU A 155 -80.93 15.77 -28.70
C GLU A 155 -81.36 16.69 -27.58
N TRP A 156 -82.36 17.54 -27.85
CA TRP A 156 -82.92 18.43 -26.83
C TRP A 156 -83.56 17.64 -25.69
N VAL A 157 -83.29 18.03 -24.44
CA VAL A 157 -83.82 17.35 -23.26
C VAL A 157 -84.80 18.25 -22.52
N VAL A 158 -86.08 17.86 -22.51
CA VAL A 158 -87.20 18.58 -21.88
C VAL A 158 -87.21 18.41 -20.35
N ASN A 159 -86.97 17.19 -19.86
CA ASN A 159 -86.92 16.87 -18.42
C ASN A 159 -85.48 16.71 -17.94
N ALA A 160 -84.69 17.79 -18.09
CA ALA A 160 -83.28 17.75 -17.78
C ALA A 160 -82.98 17.59 -16.28
N ALA A 161 -81.80 17.09 -15.95
CA ALA A 161 -81.29 17.13 -14.58
C ALA A 161 -81.25 18.59 -14.09
N LYS A 162 -81.37 18.79 -12.76
CA LYS A 162 -81.38 20.13 -12.16
C LYS A 162 -80.10 20.88 -12.54
N ARG A 163 -80.27 21.90 -13.38
CA ARG A 163 -79.21 22.84 -13.77
C ARG A 163 -78.69 23.55 -12.52
N ARG A 164 -77.37 23.70 -12.44
CA ARG A 164 -76.73 24.57 -11.45
C ARG A 164 -76.60 25.97 -12.05
N PRO A 165 -77.24 27.00 -11.46
CA PRO A 165 -77.13 28.36 -11.98
C PRO A 165 -75.67 28.82 -11.99
N GLY A 166 -75.24 29.46 -13.09
CA GLY A 166 -73.86 29.96 -13.25
C GLY A 166 -72.81 28.89 -13.61
N PHE A 167 -73.21 27.65 -13.86
CA PHE A 167 -72.29 26.57 -14.25
C PHE A 167 -72.71 25.94 -15.57
N THR A 168 -71.72 25.46 -16.31
CA THR A 168 -71.89 24.39 -17.30
C THR A 168 -71.80 23.06 -16.58
N SER A 169 -72.76 22.16 -16.84
CA SER A 169 -72.84 20.82 -16.27
C SER A 169 -72.78 19.77 -17.37
N ILE A 170 -71.87 18.80 -17.23
CA ILE A 170 -71.83 17.57 -18.02
C ILE A 170 -72.18 16.42 -17.09
N LEU A 171 -73.22 15.65 -17.42
CA LEU A 171 -73.67 14.50 -16.66
C LEU A 171 -73.44 13.22 -17.45
N LEU A 172 -72.71 12.29 -16.85
CA LEU A 172 -72.34 11.01 -17.44
C LEU A 172 -72.89 9.87 -16.58
N GLN A 173 -73.56 8.91 -17.21
CA GLN A 173 -74.03 7.68 -16.56
C GLN A 173 -73.05 6.54 -16.86
N ILE A 174 -72.36 6.05 -15.84
CA ILE A 174 -71.37 4.96 -15.94
C ILE A 174 -72.08 3.63 -15.64
N GLN A 175 -72.35 2.84 -16.68
CA GLN A 175 -73.18 1.64 -16.56
C GLN A 175 -72.43 0.40 -16.08
N GLU A 176 -71.13 0.29 -16.38
CA GLU A 176 -70.32 -0.88 -16.06
C GLU A 176 -69.58 -0.69 -14.73
N GLU A 177 -69.78 -1.58 -13.77
CA GLU A 177 -69.17 -1.53 -12.43
C GLU A 177 -67.64 -1.46 -12.50
N ARG A 178 -67.01 -2.24 -13.38
CA ARG A 178 -65.56 -2.17 -13.61
C ARG A 178 -65.07 -0.77 -14.04
N LYS A 179 -65.82 -0.08 -14.90
CA LYS A 179 -65.50 1.29 -15.33
C LYS A 179 -65.71 2.31 -14.21
N GLN A 180 -66.65 2.04 -13.30
CA GLN A 180 -66.84 2.86 -12.10
C GLN A 180 -65.62 2.79 -11.18
N ASP A 181 -65.11 1.59 -10.91
CA ASP A 181 -63.90 1.40 -10.10
C ASP A 181 -62.66 2.07 -10.72
N GLU A 182 -62.49 1.95 -12.04
CA GLU A 182 -61.42 2.61 -12.79
C GLU A 182 -61.54 4.14 -12.67
N LEU A 183 -62.74 4.70 -12.88
CA LEU A 183 -62.99 6.13 -12.74
C LEU A 183 -62.72 6.64 -11.32
N ILE A 184 -63.17 5.93 -10.28
CA ILE A 184 -62.95 6.33 -8.89
C ILE A 184 -61.44 6.37 -8.58
N LYS A 185 -60.68 5.39 -9.06
CA LYS A 185 -59.22 5.37 -8.91
C LYS A 185 -58.58 6.58 -9.60
N GLU A 186 -59.03 6.93 -10.79
CA GLU A 186 -58.51 8.07 -11.56
C GLU A 186 -58.85 9.42 -10.92
N LEU A 187 -60.09 9.60 -10.45
CA LEU A 187 -60.51 10.79 -9.71
C LEU A 187 -59.69 10.96 -8.41
N LYS A 188 -59.42 9.87 -7.70
CA LYS A 188 -58.53 9.88 -6.52
C LYS A 188 -57.06 10.14 -6.86
N ALA A 189 -56.62 9.79 -8.07
CA ALA A 189 -55.27 10.03 -8.55
C ALA A 189 -55.05 11.46 -9.09
N LEU A 190 -56.12 12.24 -9.28
CA LEU A 190 -56.01 13.66 -9.61
C LEU A 190 -55.31 14.41 -8.47
N GLY A 191 -54.05 14.74 -8.69
CA GLY A 191 -53.22 15.51 -7.78
C GLY A 191 -52.97 16.94 -8.26
N HIS A 192 -52.34 17.71 -7.38
CA HIS A 192 -51.99 19.12 -7.56
C HIS A 192 -51.16 19.40 -8.82
N LYS A 193 -50.35 18.43 -9.29
CA LYS A 193 -49.55 18.52 -10.53
C LYS A 193 -50.37 18.78 -11.80
N HIS A 194 -51.64 18.35 -11.85
CA HIS A 194 -52.50 18.54 -13.03
C HIS A 194 -52.90 20.00 -13.26
N LEU A 195 -52.76 20.86 -12.24
CA LEU A 195 -53.08 22.29 -12.35
C LEU A 195 -51.89 23.13 -12.85
N VAL A 196 -50.65 22.63 -12.79
CA VAL A 196 -49.41 23.43 -12.91
C VAL A 196 -49.29 24.15 -14.25
N PHE A 197 -49.68 23.50 -15.35
CA PHE A 197 -49.56 24.07 -16.70
C PHE A 197 -50.90 24.47 -17.34
N LEU A 198 -52.00 24.38 -16.57
CA LEU A 198 -53.29 24.93 -17.03
C LEU A 198 -53.22 26.45 -17.12
N ARG A 199 -54.06 27.06 -17.94
CA ARG A 199 -54.02 28.50 -18.17
C ARG A 199 -55.03 29.24 -17.31
N ARG A 200 -56.26 28.75 -17.25
CA ARG A 200 -57.43 29.42 -16.66
C ARG A 200 -57.88 28.76 -15.36
N LEU A 201 -58.06 27.44 -15.33
CA LEU A 201 -58.51 26.71 -14.15
C LEU A 201 -57.57 26.95 -12.96
N ARG A 202 -58.15 27.26 -11.80
CA ARG A 202 -57.45 27.52 -10.55
C ARG A 202 -57.81 26.53 -9.46
N GLN A 203 -59.00 25.94 -9.52
CA GLN A 203 -59.48 25.02 -8.50
C GLN A 203 -60.21 23.82 -9.09
N ILE A 204 -59.98 22.63 -8.50
CA ILE A 204 -60.74 21.41 -8.78
C ILE A 204 -61.20 20.82 -7.45
N ASN A 205 -62.51 20.70 -7.28
CA ASN A 205 -63.11 20.05 -6.12
C ASN A 205 -63.63 18.67 -6.56
N ILE A 206 -63.32 17.62 -5.81
CA ILE A 206 -63.73 16.26 -6.12
C ILE A 206 -64.47 15.69 -4.93
N THR A 207 -65.67 15.16 -5.17
CA THR A 207 -66.52 14.50 -4.17
C THR A 207 -66.93 13.14 -4.72
N ILE A 208 -66.65 12.08 -3.97
CA ILE A 208 -66.95 10.69 -4.34
C ILE A 208 -67.76 10.07 -3.20
N ASP A 209 -69.01 9.70 -3.46
CA ASP A 209 -69.78 8.88 -2.54
C ASP A 209 -69.56 7.41 -2.88
N ASP A 210 -69.08 6.62 -1.92
CA ASP A 210 -68.96 5.18 -2.10
C ASP A 210 -70.32 4.47 -1.97
N ASN A 211 -70.36 3.21 -2.42
CA ASN A 211 -71.57 2.39 -2.38
C ASN A 211 -72.03 2.04 -0.94
N GLN A 212 -71.24 2.40 0.09
CA GLN A 212 -71.51 2.17 1.51
C GLN A 212 -71.99 3.46 2.22
N GLY A 213 -72.13 4.58 1.50
CA GLY A 213 -72.60 5.86 2.03
C GLY A 213 -71.53 6.74 2.67
N LYS A 214 -70.25 6.43 2.49
CA LYS A 214 -69.13 7.27 2.94
C LYS A 214 -68.66 8.17 1.79
N THR A 215 -68.58 9.46 2.07
CA THR A 215 -68.11 10.49 1.14
C THR A 215 -66.60 10.71 1.31
N TRP A 216 -65.87 10.66 0.20
CA TRP A 216 -64.48 11.11 0.08
C TRP A 216 -64.45 12.44 -0.67
N GLU A 217 -63.73 13.43 -0.14
CA GLU A 217 -63.61 14.75 -0.76
C GLU A 217 -62.15 15.19 -0.83
N THR A 218 -61.79 15.89 -1.90
CA THR A 218 -60.52 16.62 -2.00
C THR A 218 -60.70 17.93 -2.75
N LYS A 219 -59.83 18.90 -2.44
CA LYS A 219 -59.75 20.18 -3.14
C LYS A 219 -58.33 20.39 -3.61
N LEU A 220 -58.17 20.63 -4.90
CA LEU A 220 -56.92 21.03 -5.53
C LEU A 220 -57.01 22.51 -5.82
N HIS A 221 -55.99 23.26 -5.42
CA HIS A 221 -55.92 24.69 -5.67
C HIS A 221 -54.56 25.08 -6.23
N ARG A 222 -54.57 26.12 -7.07
CA ARG A 222 -53.38 26.72 -7.66
C ARG A 222 -53.40 28.24 -7.44
N GLU A 223 -52.29 28.74 -6.93
CA GLU A 223 -51.99 30.16 -6.78
C GLU A 223 -50.72 30.50 -7.56
N ASP A 224 -50.78 31.55 -8.39
CA ASP A 224 -49.63 32.06 -9.14
C ASP A 224 -49.09 33.31 -8.42
N LYS A 225 -47.83 33.26 -7.97
CA LYS A 225 -47.11 34.39 -7.38
C LYS A 225 -45.93 34.76 -8.23
N ASP A 226 -45.79 36.02 -8.58
CA ASP A 226 -44.59 36.51 -9.25
C ASP A 226 -43.52 36.86 -8.19
N SER A 227 -42.32 36.30 -8.33
CA SER A 227 -41.20 36.58 -7.43
C SER A 227 -40.52 37.90 -7.82
N ALA A 228 -40.02 38.65 -6.82
CA ALA A 228 -39.18 39.83 -7.04
C ALA A 228 -37.90 39.52 -7.87
N THR A 229 -37.50 38.26 -7.94
CA THR A 229 -36.35 37.76 -8.72
C THR A 229 -36.67 37.40 -10.18
N GLY A 230 -37.89 37.66 -10.65
CA GLY A 230 -38.30 37.47 -12.06
C GLY A 230 -38.81 36.09 -12.44
N HIS A 231 -38.93 35.15 -11.48
CA HIS A 231 -39.53 33.82 -11.70
C HIS A 231 -40.94 33.76 -11.18
N ARG A 232 -41.82 33.04 -11.89
CA ARG A 232 -43.15 32.74 -11.40
C ARG A 232 -43.08 31.53 -10.46
N ARG A 233 -43.70 31.66 -9.30
CA ARG A 233 -43.91 30.58 -8.32
C ARG A 233 -45.35 30.12 -8.46
N ILE A 234 -45.55 28.83 -8.72
CA ILE A 234 -46.88 28.23 -8.71
C ILE A 234 -46.99 27.40 -7.44
N ILE A 235 -47.88 27.80 -6.55
CA ILE A 235 -48.16 27.05 -5.33
C ILE A 235 -49.39 26.21 -5.60
N THR A 236 -49.27 24.93 -5.33
CA THR A 236 -50.39 24.00 -5.45
C THR A 236 -50.62 23.31 -4.12
N SER A 237 -51.89 23.11 -3.74
CA SER A 237 -52.27 22.51 -2.47
C SER A 237 -53.34 21.44 -2.66
N SER A 238 -53.27 20.39 -1.84
CA SER A 238 -54.31 19.35 -1.72
C SER A 238 -54.88 19.28 -0.29
N HIS A 239 -55.94 18.50 -0.10
CA HIS A 239 -56.63 18.30 1.19
C HIS A 239 -55.70 17.83 2.34
N ASP A 240 -54.56 17.20 2.05
CA ASP A 240 -53.61 16.71 3.07
C ASP A 240 -52.68 17.82 3.62
N SER A 241 -52.99 19.10 3.36
CA SER A 241 -52.16 20.27 3.72
C SER A 241 -50.74 20.26 3.12
N GLN A 242 -50.49 19.40 2.13
CA GLN A 242 -49.24 19.42 1.39
C GLN A 242 -49.30 20.54 0.37
N THR A 243 -48.64 21.66 0.69
CA THR A 243 -48.31 22.69 -0.28
C THR A 243 -47.03 22.28 -1.01
N LEU A 244 -47.07 22.35 -2.33
CA LEU A 244 -45.89 22.21 -3.16
C LEU A 244 -45.73 23.45 -4.03
N GLU A 245 -44.52 24.02 -3.97
CA GLU A 245 -44.15 25.18 -4.75
C GLU A 245 -43.38 24.74 -5.99
N TYR A 246 -43.70 25.32 -7.14
CA TYR A 246 -42.98 25.11 -8.39
C TYR A 246 -42.33 26.42 -8.82
N TRP A 247 -41.01 26.39 -9.01
CA TRP A 247 -40.27 27.50 -9.59
C TRP A 247 -40.29 27.37 -11.11
N ILE A 248 -40.93 28.33 -11.78
CA ILE A 248 -41.21 28.28 -13.21
C ILE A 248 -40.21 29.14 -13.97
N TYR A 249 -39.57 28.53 -14.96
CA TYR A 249 -38.70 29.21 -15.92
C TYR A 249 -39.25 29.04 -17.35
N PRO A 250 -39.81 30.10 -17.96
CA PRO A 250 -40.20 30.09 -19.36
C PRO A 250 -39.02 30.43 -20.28
N HIS A 251 -38.92 29.72 -21.40
CA HIS A 251 -37.91 29.92 -22.42
C HIS A 251 -38.56 29.96 -23.80
N ILE A 252 -38.35 31.05 -24.53
CA ILE A 252 -38.89 31.23 -25.89
C ILE A 252 -37.91 30.60 -26.89
N VAL A 253 -38.39 29.56 -27.58
CA VAL A 253 -37.70 28.95 -28.71
C VAL A 253 -38.09 29.70 -29.96
N LYS A 254 -37.10 30.26 -30.65
CA LYS A 254 -37.28 30.92 -31.95
C LYS A 254 -36.83 29.99 -33.06
N THR A 255 -37.25 30.25 -34.30
CA THR A 255 -36.78 29.54 -35.50
C THR A 255 -37.13 28.05 -35.57
N LEU A 256 -38.34 27.68 -35.17
CA LEU A 256 -38.83 26.31 -35.32
C LEU A 256 -39.04 25.93 -36.79
N PRO A 257 -38.81 24.65 -37.17
CA PRO A 257 -39.03 24.20 -38.53
C PRO A 257 -40.51 24.29 -38.91
N PRO A 258 -40.84 24.50 -40.20
CA PRO A 258 -42.22 24.50 -40.67
C PRO A 258 -42.91 23.18 -40.35
N GLU A 259 -44.08 23.24 -39.73
CA GLU A 259 -44.89 22.06 -39.36
C GLU A 259 -46.33 22.29 -39.83
N PRO A 260 -46.90 21.41 -40.70
CA PRO A 260 -48.27 21.54 -41.19
C PRO A 260 -49.33 21.64 -40.10
N LYS A 261 -49.12 21.02 -38.93
CA LYS A 261 -50.05 21.13 -37.79
C LYS A 261 -49.94 22.47 -37.02
N ARG A 262 -48.99 23.32 -37.38
CA ARG A 262 -48.63 24.61 -36.73
C ARG A 262 -48.44 25.71 -37.77
N GLU A 263 -49.29 25.75 -38.79
CA GLU A 263 -49.24 26.77 -39.85
C GLU A 263 -49.12 28.19 -39.26
N HIS A 264 -48.14 28.96 -39.76
CA HIS A 264 -47.79 30.33 -39.36
C HIS A 264 -47.07 30.52 -38.00
N HIS A 265 -46.66 29.46 -37.32
CA HIS A 265 -45.90 29.55 -36.07
C HIS A 265 -44.44 29.16 -36.24
N THR A 266 -43.53 30.07 -35.89
CA THR A 266 -42.06 29.86 -35.90
C THR A 266 -41.44 30.02 -34.51
N GLU A 267 -42.24 30.36 -33.50
CA GLU A 267 -41.82 30.54 -32.12
C GLU A 267 -42.78 29.81 -31.17
N THR A 268 -42.26 29.23 -30.10
CA THR A 268 -43.05 28.63 -29.01
C THR A 268 -42.30 28.74 -27.68
N THR A 269 -42.96 28.39 -26.58
CA THR A 269 -42.36 28.47 -25.23
C THR A 269 -42.18 27.08 -24.63
N ILE A 270 -40.96 26.80 -24.15
CA ILE A 270 -40.67 25.69 -23.24
C ILE A 270 -40.78 26.24 -21.82
N VAL A 271 -41.50 25.56 -20.94
CA VAL A 271 -41.65 25.92 -19.54
C VAL A 271 -41.07 24.81 -18.68
N LEU A 272 -40.04 25.14 -17.90
CA LEU A 272 -39.46 24.25 -16.90
C LEU A 272 -40.05 24.57 -15.54
N ALA A 273 -40.43 23.56 -14.77
CA ALA A 273 -40.93 23.73 -13.40
C ALA A 273 -40.14 22.87 -12.42
N PHE A 274 -39.52 23.51 -11.43
CA PHE A 274 -38.71 22.85 -10.41
C PHE A 274 -39.51 22.73 -9.11
N PRO A 275 -39.88 21.51 -8.67
CA PRO A 275 -40.68 21.31 -7.47
C PRO A 275 -39.84 21.48 -6.20
N VAL A 276 -40.32 22.32 -5.27
CA VAL A 276 -39.65 22.72 -4.04
C VAL A 276 -40.62 22.55 -2.85
N ARG A 277 -40.11 22.02 -1.73
CA ARG A 277 -40.86 21.81 -0.50
C ARG A 277 -40.26 22.62 0.65
N GLY A 278 -41.13 23.21 1.47
CA GLY A 278 -40.75 23.90 2.71
C GLY A 278 -40.45 25.39 2.51
N GLU A 279 -41.20 26.24 3.20
CA GLU A 279 -41.15 27.71 3.05
C GLU A 279 -39.84 28.33 3.54
N ALA A 280 -39.20 27.75 4.57
CA ALA A 280 -37.99 28.30 5.18
C ALA A 280 -36.69 27.89 4.46
N ASN A 281 -36.52 26.60 4.15
CA ASN A 281 -35.26 26.07 3.60
C ASN A 281 -35.30 25.75 2.10
N HIS A 282 -36.49 25.78 1.45
CA HIS A 282 -36.68 25.49 0.02
C HIS A 282 -35.91 24.24 -0.43
N GLU A 283 -36.40 23.05 -0.07
CA GLU A 283 -35.76 21.78 -0.43
C GLU A 283 -36.24 21.24 -1.78
N PRO A 284 -35.35 20.87 -2.72
CA PRO A 284 -35.73 20.21 -3.96
C PRO A 284 -36.50 18.90 -3.74
N VAL A 285 -37.61 18.72 -4.46
CA VAL A 285 -38.31 17.44 -4.50
C VAL A 285 -37.73 16.57 -5.62
N VAL A 286 -37.01 15.52 -5.23
CA VAL A 286 -36.22 14.66 -6.13
C VAL A 286 -36.98 13.36 -6.44
N GLU A 287 -38.09 13.47 -7.15
CA GLU A 287 -38.91 12.34 -7.62
C GLU A 287 -39.09 12.39 -9.15
N GLN A 288 -39.48 11.29 -9.77
CA GLN A 288 -39.74 11.29 -11.21
C GLN A 288 -40.96 12.15 -11.56
N GLN A 289 -40.84 12.97 -12.60
CA GLN A 289 -41.84 13.93 -13.03
C GLN A 289 -42.29 13.64 -14.46
N ASP A 290 -43.59 13.83 -14.71
CA ASP A 290 -44.15 13.71 -16.04
C ASP A 290 -43.64 14.83 -16.96
N THR A 291 -43.53 14.53 -18.25
CA THR A 291 -43.41 15.54 -19.32
C THR A 291 -44.80 15.93 -19.81
N TYR A 292 -44.95 17.20 -20.17
CA TYR A 292 -46.24 17.81 -20.45
C TYR A 292 -46.29 18.41 -21.86
N ALA A 293 -47.48 18.30 -22.46
CA ALA A 293 -47.95 19.18 -23.51
C ALA A 293 -49.29 19.73 -23.02
N VAL A 294 -49.22 20.68 -22.08
CA VAL A 294 -50.31 21.17 -21.20
C VAL A 294 -50.78 20.12 -20.19
N HIS A 295 -51.02 18.89 -20.63
CA HIS A 295 -51.36 17.75 -19.77
C HIS A 295 -50.19 16.76 -19.66
N PRO A 296 -50.15 15.94 -18.59
CA PRO A 296 -49.16 14.88 -18.45
C PRO A 296 -49.23 13.92 -19.64
N ILE A 297 -48.08 13.67 -20.26
CA ILE A 297 -47.92 12.71 -21.35
C ILE A 297 -47.42 11.38 -20.76
N LYS A 298 -46.20 11.43 -20.21
CA LYS A 298 -45.44 10.26 -19.76
C LYS A 298 -44.26 10.72 -18.89
N ASP A 299 -43.88 9.88 -17.94
CA ASP A 299 -42.60 9.99 -17.22
C ASP A 299 -41.46 9.50 -18.10
N TYR A 300 -40.56 10.40 -18.48
CA TYR A 300 -39.34 10.08 -19.21
C TYR A 300 -38.10 10.04 -18.31
N GLY A 301 -38.22 10.27 -17.00
CA GLY A 301 -37.14 10.20 -16.02
C GLY A 301 -36.61 11.54 -15.51
N PHE A 302 -37.23 12.66 -15.89
CA PHE A 302 -36.88 13.99 -15.37
C PHE A 302 -37.23 14.10 -13.88
N LYS A 303 -36.48 14.93 -13.14
CA LYS A 303 -36.78 15.30 -11.73
C LYS A 303 -37.41 16.69 -11.60
N PHE A 304 -37.66 17.32 -12.73
CA PHE A 304 -38.35 18.59 -12.89
C PHE A 304 -39.34 18.43 -14.05
N LEU A 305 -40.38 19.26 -14.09
CA LEU A 305 -41.41 19.13 -15.12
C LEU A 305 -40.96 19.90 -16.37
N VAL A 306 -41.19 19.30 -17.53
CA VAL A 306 -40.94 19.93 -18.83
C VAL A 306 -42.28 20.05 -19.54
N ASN A 307 -42.72 21.28 -19.82
CA ASN A 307 -43.88 21.54 -20.65
C ASN A 307 -43.45 22.24 -21.94
N ALA A 308 -43.85 21.70 -23.10
CA ALA A 308 -43.63 22.34 -24.38
C ALA A 308 -44.74 21.96 -25.37
N ASP A 309 -44.81 22.67 -26.49
CA ASP A 309 -45.74 22.38 -27.59
C ASP A 309 -45.30 21.15 -28.41
N PHE A 310 -45.21 19.99 -27.76
CA PHE A 310 -44.83 18.74 -28.40
C PHE A 310 -45.93 18.21 -29.30
N LEU A 311 -45.56 17.74 -30.50
CA LEU A 311 -46.41 16.88 -31.31
C LEU A 311 -46.43 15.48 -30.70
N LEU A 312 -47.62 14.92 -30.50
CA LEU A 312 -47.80 13.61 -29.90
C LEU A 312 -48.17 12.56 -30.95
N VAL A 313 -47.87 11.29 -30.66
CA VAL A 313 -48.39 10.16 -31.44
C VAL A 313 -49.92 10.07 -31.34
N ALA A 314 -50.56 9.25 -32.17
CA ALA A 314 -52.03 9.18 -32.24
C ALA A 314 -52.71 8.83 -30.90
N SER A 315 -52.09 7.98 -30.07
CA SER A 315 -52.56 7.66 -28.71
C SER A 315 -52.40 8.82 -27.71
N ARG A 316 -51.63 9.84 -28.07
CA ARG A 316 -51.24 11.00 -27.27
C ARG A 316 -50.52 10.66 -25.95
N GLN A 317 -49.97 9.45 -25.83
CA GLN A 317 -49.24 8.96 -24.65
C GLN A 317 -47.72 9.05 -24.78
N ASP A 318 -47.23 9.42 -25.96
CA ASP A 318 -45.79 9.56 -26.22
C ASP A 318 -45.57 10.73 -27.20
N VAL A 319 -44.36 11.29 -27.16
CA VAL A 319 -43.92 12.34 -28.09
C VAL A 319 -43.61 11.70 -29.44
N ASP A 320 -44.02 12.35 -30.52
CA ASP A 320 -43.71 11.91 -31.88
C ASP A 320 -42.23 12.14 -32.19
N ALA A 321 -41.43 11.08 -32.05
CA ALA A 321 -39.99 11.11 -32.26
C ALA A 321 -39.59 11.34 -33.73
N SER A 322 -40.52 11.20 -34.70
CA SER A 322 -40.23 11.44 -36.11
C SER A 322 -40.33 12.91 -36.52
N SER A 323 -40.82 13.77 -35.62
CA SER A 323 -41.04 15.19 -35.89
C SER A 323 -39.78 16.03 -35.67
N LYS A 324 -39.34 16.74 -36.72
CA LYS A 324 -38.27 17.74 -36.65
C LYS A 324 -38.60 18.90 -35.71
N TRP A 325 -39.89 19.24 -35.55
CA TRP A 325 -40.36 20.24 -34.58
C TRP A 325 -40.00 19.79 -33.16
N ASN A 326 -40.33 18.55 -32.80
CA ASN A 326 -39.99 18.00 -31.49
C ASN A 326 -38.48 17.86 -31.30
N GLU A 327 -37.72 17.46 -32.32
CA GLU A 327 -36.26 17.40 -32.25
C GLU A 327 -35.66 18.77 -31.88
N THR A 328 -36.16 19.84 -32.50
CA THR A 328 -35.75 21.23 -32.20
C THR A 328 -36.14 21.64 -30.78
N LEU A 329 -37.33 21.26 -30.31
CA LEU A 329 -37.72 21.49 -28.92
C LEU A 329 -36.81 20.73 -27.95
N ARG A 330 -36.49 19.47 -28.24
CA ARG A 330 -35.62 18.64 -27.40
C ARG A 330 -34.24 19.27 -27.21
N THR A 331 -33.63 19.77 -28.28
CA THR A 331 -32.35 20.46 -28.19
C THR A 331 -32.47 21.79 -27.43
N SER A 332 -33.58 22.52 -27.62
CA SER A 332 -33.82 23.80 -26.95
C SER A 332 -34.17 23.67 -25.46
N ILE A 333 -34.49 22.46 -24.96
CA ILE A 333 -34.62 22.22 -23.51
C ILE A 333 -33.30 22.50 -22.79
N TRP A 334 -32.16 22.24 -23.42
CA TRP A 334 -30.87 22.61 -22.84
C TRP A 334 -30.78 24.14 -22.65
N ASP A 335 -31.14 24.92 -23.67
CA ASP A 335 -31.07 26.38 -23.59
C ASP A 335 -32.03 26.93 -22.53
N ALA A 336 -33.21 26.33 -22.40
CA ALA A 336 -34.15 26.60 -21.32
C ALA A 336 -33.54 26.28 -19.95
N PHE A 337 -32.90 25.12 -19.81
CA PHE A 337 -32.28 24.67 -18.56
C PHE A 337 -31.10 25.56 -18.17
N GLN A 338 -30.23 25.89 -19.11
CA GLN A 338 -29.10 26.81 -18.90
C GLN A 338 -29.57 28.20 -18.49
N GLY A 339 -30.69 28.67 -19.05
CA GLY A 339 -31.36 29.88 -18.59
C GLY A 339 -31.81 29.78 -17.14
N ALA A 340 -32.49 28.69 -16.77
CA ALA A 340 -32.91 28.43 -15.40
C ALA A 340 -31.74 28.35 -14.41
N LEU A 341 -30.59 27.79 -14.81
CA LEU A 341 -29.40 27.67 -13.96
C LEU A 341 -28.88 29.01 -13.44
N LYS A 342 -29.02 30.10 -14.21
CA LYS A 342 -28.62 31.45 -13.76
C LYS A 342 -29.36 31.88 -12.49
N HIS A 343 -30.52 31.28 -12.24
CA HIS A 343 -31.38 31.60 -11.12
C HIS A 343 -31.37 30.51 -10.05
N LEU A 344 -31.24 29.24 -10.44
CA LEU A 344 -31.07 28.14 -9.49
C LEU A 344 -29.71 28.17 -8.78
N SER A 345 -28.68 28.69 -9.46
CA SER A 345 -27.33 28.85 -8.91
C SER A 345 -27.20 30.08 -7.99
N VAL A 346 -28.30 30.78 -7.72
CA VAL A 346 -28.37 31.96 -6.85
C VAL A 346 -29.52 31.79 -5.86
N GLY A 347 -29.32 32.17 -4.60
CA GLY A 347 -30.36 32.07 -3.56
C GLY A 347 -30.43 30.67 -2.91
N PRO A 348 -31.60 30.24 -2.40
CA PRO A 348 -31.70 29.11 -1.48
C PRO A 348 -31.44 27.74 -2.12
N LEU A 349 -31.60 27.62 -3.45
CA LEU A 349 -31.32 26.37 -4.18
C LEU A 349 -29.87 26.23 -4.66
N ARG A 350 -29.01 27.23 -4.39
CA ARG A 350 -27.64 27.33 -4.92
C ARG A 350 -26.81 26.04 -4.74
N HIS A 351 -26.97 25.36 -3.61
CA HIS A 351 -26.22 24.14 -3.28
C HIS A 351 -27.00 22.85 -3.50
N THR A 352 -28.30 22.94 -3.78
CA THR A 352 -29.21 21.77 -3.79
C THR A 352 -29.86 21.52 -5.14
N TRP A 353 -29.87 22.49 -6.08
CA TRP A 353 -30.47 22.33 -7.42
C TRP A 353 -29.87 21.16 -8.21
N LEU A 354 -28.61 20.81 -7.94
CA LEU A 354 -27.90 19.67 -8.55
C LEU A 354 -28.67 18.35 -8.39
N ARG A 355 -29.50 18.23 -7.36
CA ARG A 355 -30.34 17.06 -7.11
C ARG A 355 -31.40 16.84 -8.20
N TYR A 356 -31.75 17.86 -8.98
CA TYR A 356 -32.63 17.72 -10.15
C TYR A 356 -31.93 17.06 -11.35
N ILE A 357 -30.60 17.01 -11.37
CA ILE A 357 -29.84 16.34 -12.41
C ILE A 357 -29.79 14.85 -12.10
N SER A 358 -30.60 14.08 -12.83
CA SER A 358 -30.50 12.62 -12.83
C SER A 358 -29.12 12.18 -13.37
N THR A 359 -28.58 11.10 -12.79
CA THR A 359 -27.53 10.28 -13.40
C THR A 359 -27.90 9.89 -14.84
N PRO A 360 -26.94 9.67 -15.75
CA PRO A 360 -27.19 9.67 -17.20
C PRO A 360 -27.98 8.44 -17.70
N HIS A 361 -28.36 7.54 -16.80
CA HIS A 361 -29.06 6.29 -17.11
C HIS A 361 -30.58 6.37 -16.95
N TYR A 362 -31.14 7.55 -16.64
CA TYR A 362 -32.56 7.65 -16.27
C TYR A 362 -33.46 8.32 -17.32
N LEU A 363 -32.94 9.12 -18.26
CA LEU A 363 -33.80 9.64 -19.33
C LEU A 363 -34.06 8.54 -20.38
N SER A 364 -35.33 8.29 -20.66
CA SER A 364 -35.79 7.23 -21.55
C SER A 364 -36.46 7.79 -22.81
N GLY A 365 -36.71 6.91 -23.79
CA GLY A 365 -37.47 7.23 -24.99
C GLY A 365 -36.88 8.42 -25.75
N PHE A 366 -37.74 9.35 -26.18
CA PHE A 366 -37.36 10.51 -26.99
C PHE A 366 -36.24 11.40 -26.38
N PHE A 367 -36.14 11.46 -25.04
CA PHE A 367 -35.22 12.38 -24.35
C PHE A 367 -33.87 11.74 -23.96
N TRP A 368 -33.62 10.47 -24.28
CA TRP A 368 -32.40 9.77 -23.84
C TRP A 368 -31.11 10.53 -24.21
N ALA A 369 -31.03 11.03 -25.45
CA ALA A 369 -29.84 11.74 -25.96
C ALA A 369 -29.63 13.09 -25.28
N LEU A 370 -30.71 13.74 -24.82
CA LEU A 370 -30.62 15.00 -24.10
C LEU A 370 -29.91 14.81 -22.75
N GLY A 371 -30.17 13.73 -22.03
CA GLY A 371 -29.55 13.50 -20.72
C GLY A 371 -28.03 13.40 -20.78
N TYR A 372 -27.50 12.75 -21.82
CA TYR A 372 -26.07 12.68 -22.08
C TYR A 372 -25.48 14.05 -22.46
N ASP A 373 -26.14 14.77 -23.37
CA ASP A 373 -25.72 16.11 -23.81
C ASP A 373 -25.71 17.13 -22.65
N MET A 374 -26.78 17.16 -21.85
CA MET A 374 -26.86 18.01 -20.67
C MET A 374 -25.71 17.75 -19.70
N ARG A 375 -25.36 16.49 -19.45
CA ARG A 375 -24.22 16.15 -18.59
C ARG A 375 -22.92 16.72 -19.13
N GLN A 376 -22.60 16.46 -20.40
CA GLN A 376 -21.34 16.92 -20.98
C GLN A 376 -21.22 18.44 -20.91
N ARG A 377 -22.29 19.17 -21.28
CA ARG A 377 -22.29 20.63 -21.22
C ARG A 377 -22.22 21.19 -19.80
N LEU A 378 -22.86 20.54 -18.82
CA LEU A 378 -22.76 20.94 -17.40
C LEU A 378 -21.32 20.86 -16.88
N GLN A 379 -20.51 19.93 -17.39
CA GLN A 379 -19.10 19.79 -17.01
C GLN A 379 -18.22 20.94 -17.55
N GLU A 380 -18.68 21.61 -18.60
CA GLU A 380 -17.95 22.68 -19.31
C GLU A 380 -18.29 24.09 -18.81
N ILE A 381 -19.26 24.24 -17.92
CA ILE A 381 -19.70 25.55 -17.41
C ILE A 381 -19.37 25.74 -15.92
N PRO A 382 -19.12 26.98 -15.46
CA PRO A 382 -18.81 27.25 -14.05
C PRO A 382 -20.07 27.20 -13.18
N ILE A 383 -20.30 26.07 -12.51
CA ILE A 383 -21.54 25.79 -11.76
C ILE A 383 -21.32 25.26 -10.34
N VAL A 384 -20.08 25.00 -9.93
CA VAL A 384 -19.75 24.52 -8.57
C VAL A 384 -19.15 25.67 -7.77
N GLU A 385 -19.75 25.98 -6.62
CA GLU A 385 -19.21 27.00 -5.72
C GLU A 385 -18.03 26.46 -4.91
N THR A 386 -16.96 27.23 -4.87
CA THR A 386 -15.76 26.97 -4.09
C THR A 386 -15.86 27.53 -2.67
N ALA A 387 -14.95 27.14 -1.77
CA ALA A 387 -14.89 27.69 -0.42
C ALA A 387 -14.66 29.21 -0.39
N LYS A 388 -14.07 29.78 -1.45
CA LYS A 388 -13.92 31.22 -1.67
C LYS A 388 -15.22 31.93 -2.11
N GLY A 389 -16.22 31.16 -2.53
CA GLY A 389 -17.49 31.66 -3.05
C GLY A 389 -17.52 31.88 -4.57
N GLU A 390 -16.43 31.54 -5.27
CA GLU A 390 -16.34 31.63 -6.74
C GLU A 390 -16.97 30.39 -7.40
N MET A 391 -17.60 30.58 -8.56
CA MET A 391 -18.16 29.50 -9.36
C MET A 391 -17.11 29.00 -10.36
N ILE A 392 -16.77 27.70 -10.31
CA ILE A 392 -15.77 27.08 -11.19
C ILE A 392 -16.34 25.89 -11.94
N MET A 393 -15.63 25.46 -13.00
CA MET A 393 -15.97 24.23 -13.72
C MET A 393 -15.83 23.02 -12.79
N PRO A 394 -16.78 22.07 -12.82
CA PRO A 394 -16.74 20.88 -11.97
C PRO A 394 -15.39 20.12 -11.96
N LEU A 395 -14.75 19.95 -13.11
CA LEU A 395 -13.46 19.24 -13.23
C LEU A 395 -12.32 19.87 -12.40
N LEU A 396 -12.37 21.20 -12.21
CA LEU A 396 -11.38 21.95 -11.44
C LEU A 396 -11.69 21.91 -9.95
N ALA A 397 -12.93 21.58 -9.57
CA ALA A 397 -13.34 21.50 -8.18
C ALA A 397 -12.80 20.23 -7.50
N ARG A 398 -12.55 20.34 -6.20
CA ARG A 398 -12.08 19.26 -5.34
C ARG A 398 -13.01 19.11 -4.16
N TYR A 399 -13.69 17.98 -4.08
CA TYR A 399 -14.47 17.64 -2.90
C TYR A 399 -13.53 17.06 -1.83
N VAL A 400 -13.51 17.70 -0.67
CA VAL A 400 -12.70 17.25 0.46
C VAL A 400 -13.51 16.21 1.25
N PRO A 401 -13.08 14.96 1.39
CA PRO A 401 -13.79 13.95 2.18
C PRO A 401 -13.95 14.34 3.65
N PRO A 402 -15.00 13.89 4.36
CA PRO A 402 -15.22 14.22 5.77
C PRO A 402 -14.05 13.88 6.70
N LEU A 403 -13.30 12.81 6.40
CA LEU A 403 -12.10 12.41 7.14
C LEU A 403 -10.96 13.43 7.09
N LEU A 404 -10.97 14.33 6.09
CA LEU A 404 -9.94 15.36 5.87
C LEU A 404 -10.42 16.75 6.29
N ARG A 405 -11.49 16.83 7.09
CA ARG A 405 -12.08 18.05 7.62
C ARG A 405 -11.99 18.08 9.14
N ASP A 406 -12.14 19.26 9.72
CA ASP A 406 -12.28 19.45 11.16
C ASP A 406 -13.72 19.19 11.64
N GLN A 407 -13.97 19.48 12.93
CA GLN A 407 -15.28 19.30 13.56
C GLN A 407 -16.35 20.26 13.03
N ASP A 408 -15.95 21.38 12.42
CA ASP A 408 -16.83 22.39 11.82
C ASP A 408 -17.04 22.15 10.31
N HIS A 409 -16.69 20.94 9.83
CA HIS A 409 -16.70 20.54 8.42
C HIS A 409 -15.82 21.42 7.52
N THR A 410 -14.80 22.07 8.07
CA THR A 410 -13.84 22.87 7.30
C THR A 410 -12.64 22.00 6.90
N PRO A 411 -12.21 21.99 5.63
CA PRO A 411 -11.03 21.25 5.20
C PRO A 411 -9.78 21.60 6.02
N LEU A 412 -9.04 20.58 6.48
CA LEU A 412 -7.84 20.80 7.30
C LEU A 412 -6.74 21.57 6.56
N THR A 413 -6.70 21.45 5.24
CA THR A 413 -5.76 22.14 4.34
C THR A 413 -6.35 23.38 3.68
N LEU A 414 -7.46 23.94 4.21
CA LEU A 414 -8.04 25.17 3.68
C LEU A 414 -7.09 26.36 3.89
N GLY A 415 -6.80 27.07 2.80
CA GLY A 415 -5.98 28.27 2.77
C GLY A 415 -6.12 29.02 1.43
N PRO A 416 -5.40 30.13 1.24
CA PRO A 416 -5.58 31.03 0.07
C PRO A 416 -5.39 30.36 -1.30
N LEU A 417 -4.65 29.25 -1.36
CA LEU A 417 -4.40 28.50 -2.60
C LEU A 417 -5.39 27.36 -2.84
N THR A 418 -6.07 26.90 -1.79
CA THR A 418 -7.01 25.77 -1.87
C THR A 418 -8.47 26.24 -1.88
N GLU A 419 -8.75 27.43 -1.34
CA GLU A 419 -10.10 28.01 -1.27
C GLU A 419 -10.76 28.20 -2.63
N SER A 420 -9.98 28.43 -3.70
CA SER A 420 -10.45 28.62 -5.07
C SER A 420 -10.70 27.31 -5.84
N ARG A 421 -10.44 26.15 -5.23
CA ARG A 421 -10.73 24.83 -5.84
C ARG A 421 -11.50 23.88 -4.92
N TYR A 422 -11.43 24.04 -3.61
CA TYR A 422 -12.20 23.22 -2.68
C TYR A 422 -13.68 23.57 -2.77
N VAL A 423 -14.53 22.55 -2.87
CA VAL A 423 -15.98 22.71 -2.88
C VAL A 423 -16.45 23.35 -1.58
N SER A 424 -17.39 24.29 -1.66
CA SER A 424 -17.97 24.98 -0.50
C SER A 424 -18.55 24.01 0.53
N LYS A 425 -18.37 24.30 1.82
CA LYS A 425 -18.95 23.52 2.92
C LYS A 425 -20.48 23.60 3.01
N GLN A 426 -21.11 24.47 2.23
CA GLN A 426 -22.57 24.58 2.15
C GLN A 426 -23.20 23.44 1.33
N TYR A 427 -22.41 22.71 0.53
CA TYR A 427 -22.87 21.46 -0.08
C TYR A 427 -22.93 20.35 0.97
N CYS A 428 -24.04 19.62 0.99
CA CYS A 428 -24.20 18.48 1.89
C CYS A 428 -23.39 17.26 1.40
N ASP A 429 -22.80 16.48 2.32
CA ASP A 429 -22.03 15.29 1.94
C ASP A 429 -22.89 14.21 1.25
N SER A 430 -24.20 14.17 1.51
CA SER A 430 -25.12 13.28 0.81
C SER A 430 -25.31 13.63 -0.67
N ASP A 431 -24.94 14.85 -1.07
CA ASP A 431 -24.99 15.34 -2.44
C ASP A 431 -23.72 15.04 -3.24
N TRP A 432 -22.70 14.43 -2.61
CA TRP A 432 -21.45 14.03 -3.27
C TRP A 432 -21.68 13.26 -4.57
N LYS A 433 -22.63 12.32 -4.59
CA LYS A 433 -22.97 11.54 -5.78
C LYS A 433 -23.33 12.42 -6.97
N PHE A 434 -23.97 13.57 -6.77
CA PHE A 434 -24.34 14.48 -7.85
C PHE A 434 -23.13 15.28 -8.34
N LEU A 435 -22.26 15.72 -7.42
CA LEU A 435 -21.01 16.39 -7.75
C LEU A 435 -20.05 15.45 -8.52
N GLU A 436 -19.92 14.21 -8.07
CA GLU A 436 -19.13 13.17 -8.75
C GLU A 436 -19.64 12.92 -10.17
N ASN A 437 -20.96 12.93 -10.38
CA ASN A 437 -21.57 12.80 -11.70
C ASN A 437 -21.27 13.96 -12.66
N LEU A 438 -20.89 15.12 -12.12
CA LEU A 438 -20.41 16.27 -12.87
C LEU A 438 -18.89 16.28 -13.01
N ASN A 439 -18.19 15.18 -12.73
CA ASN A 439 -16.73 15.10 -12.75
C ASN A 439 -16.01 15.98 -11.72
N VAL A 440 -16.68 16.38 -10.63
CA VAL A 440 -15.97 16.92 -9.46
C VAL A 440 -15.05 15.85 -8.92
N GLN A 441 -13.77 16.18 -8.76
CA GLN A 441 -12.78 15.22 -8.33
C GLN A 441 -12.78 15.13 -6.80
N LYS A 442 -12.72 13.91 -6.27
CA LYS A 442 -12.46 13.70 -4.84
C LYS A 442 -11.00 14.04 -4.57
N LEU A 443 -10.72 14.75 -3.49
CA LEU A 443 -9.35 15.04 -3.09
C LEU A 443 -8.61 13.73 -2.80
N SER A 444 -7.51 13.49 -3.51
CA SER A 444 -6.66 12.32 -3.33
C SER A 444 -5.72 12.50 -2.13
N ASP A 445 -5.19 11.40 -1.61
CA ASP A 445 -4.23 11.43 -0.51
C ASP A 445 -2.95 12.19 -0.93
N GLU A 446 -2.53 12.05 -2.20
CA GLU A 446 -1.38 12.77 -2.76
C GLU A 446 -1.64 14.28 -2.90
N ASP A 447 -2.81 14.66 -3.43
CA ASP A 447 -3.20 16.08 -3.52
C ASP A 447 -3.28 16.69 -2.12
N PHE A 448 -3.85 15.97 -1.15
CA PHE A 448 -3.95 16.43 0.24
C PHE A 448 -2.56 16.67 0.86
N LEU A 449 -1.60 15.75 0.67
CA LEU A 449 -0.24 15.92 1.19
C LEU A 449 0.48 17.10 0.51
N GLY A 450 0.29 17.27 -0.80
CA GLY A 450 0.81 18.42 -1.54
C GLY A 450 0.22 19.74 -1.03
N ASP A 451 -1.08 19.78 -0.80
CA ASP A 451 -1.80 20.94 -0.25
C ASP A 451 -1.33 21.28 1.16
N LEU A 452 -1.15 20.26 2.01
CA LEU A 452 -0.64 20.43 3.36
C LEU A 452 0.80 20.94 3.36
N HIS A 453 1.66 20.39 2.49
CA HIS A 453 3.03 20.86 2.33
C HIS A 453 3.07 22.33 1.90
N GLN A 454 2.23 22.71 0.93
CA GLN A 454 2.16 24.08 0.44
C GLN A 454 1.62 25.05 1.50
N LEU A 455 0.58 24.65 2.25
CA LEU A 455 0.06 25.42 3.38
C LEU A 455 1.13 25.68 4.44
N LEU A 456 1.93 24.65 4.76
CA LEU A 456 2.97 24.73 5.78
C LEU A 456 4.24 25.43 5.31
N SER A 457 4.48 25.53 4.01
CA SER A 457 5.64 26.22 3.43
C SER A 457 5.50 27.74 3.40
N GLN A 458 4.29 28.27 3.63
CA GLN A 458 4.02 29.71 3.66
C GLN A 458 4.24 30.27 5.07
N GLY A 459 5.45 30.74 5.38
CA GLY A 459 5.74 31.38 6.67
C GLY A 459 5.62 30.44 7.87
N ASN A 460 5.25 30.96 9.05
CA ASN A 460 5.12 30.18 10.29
C ASN A 460 3.70 29.62 10.49
N CYS A 461 3.02 29.22 9.40
CA CYS A 461 1.61 28.80 9.44
C CYS A 461 1.34 27.63 10.39
N ALA A 462 2.30 26.73 10.60
CA ALA A 462 2.15 25.64 11.57
C ALA A 462 1.91 26.16 12.99
N ALA A 463 2.59 27.22 13.40
CA ALA A 463 2.47 27.81 14.74
C ALA A 463 1.15 28.55 14.97
N GLU A 464 0.54 29.05 13.90
CA GLU A 464 -0.69 29.84 13.95
C GLU A 464 -1.95 28.96 14.03
N LYS A 465 -1.83 27.65 13.77
CA LYS A 465 -2.95 26.71 13.85
C LYS A 465 -3.27 26.33 15.31
N PRO A 466 -4.55 26.09 15.64
CA PRO A 466 -4.95 25.70 16.98
C PRO A 466 -4.52 24.25 17.30
N GLU A 467 -4.35 23.93 18.59
CA GLU A 467 -3.92 22.59 19.03
C GLU A 467 -4.82 21.46 18.50
N LEU A 468 -6.15 21.68 18.46
CA LEU A 468 -7.11 20.70 17.92
C LEU A 468 -6.85 20.35 16.45
N TRP A 469 -6.38 21.30 15.64
CA TRP A 469 -6.02 21.06 14.25
C TRP A 469 -4.82 20.11 14.14
N HIS A 470 -3.80 20.29 14.99
CA HIS A 470 -2.64 19.40 15.01
C HIS A 470 -3.00 17.97 15.41
N VAL A 471 -3.93 17.80 16.35
CA VAL A 471 -4.44 16.49 16.75
C VAL A 471 -5.18 15.80 15.60
N GLN A 472 -6.02 16.52 14.87
CA GLN A 472 -6.75 15.98 13.71
C GLN A 472 -5.81 15.62 12.56
N ILE A 473 -4.86 16.50 12.22
CA ILE A 473 -3.81 16.21 11.24
C ILE A 473 -3.02 14.96 11.64
N ALA A 474 -2.67 14.80 12.92
CA ALA A 474 -1.98 13.60 13.39
C ALA A 474 -2.80 12.33 13.13
N LYS A 475 -4.10 12.33 13.41
CA LYS A 475 -5.00 11.19 13.12
C LYS A 475 -5.07 10.88 11.63
N VAL A 476 -5.21 11.91 10.79
CA VAL A 476 -5.29 11.75 9.33
C VAL A 476 -3.99 11.18 8.77
N LEU A 477 -2.84 11.75 9.14
CA LEU A 477 -1.53 11.34 8.64
C LEU A 477 -1.13 9.92 9.09
N MET A 478 -1.64 9.44 10.23
CA MET A 478 -1.48 8.05 10.63
C MET A 478 -2.12 7.07 9.63
N GLY A 479 -3.18 7.48 8.93
CA GLY A 479 -3.79 6.72 7.83
C GLY A 479 -2.92 6.65 6.57
N PHE A 480 -1.98 7.60 6.40
CA PHE A 480 -1.10 7.72 5.23
C PHE A 480 0.31 7.16 5.46
N TYR A 481 0.44 6.12 6.29
CA TYR A 481 1.74 5.52 6.66
C TYR A 481 2.60 5.08 5.46
N ARG A 482 1.99 4.77 4.30
CA ARG A 482 2.70 4.39 3.06
C ARG A 482 3.53 5.55 2.49
N ASP A 483 3.07 6.78 2.68
CA ASP A 483 3.73 8.00 2.22
C ASP A 483 4.61 8.65 3.31
N LYS A 484 5.05 7.87 4.30
CA LYS A 484 5.88 8.31 5.43
C LYS A 484 7.02 9.24 5.03
N ASN A 485 7.70 8.99 3.92
CA ASN A 485 8.81 9.83 3.45
C ASN A 485 8.36 11.26 3.08
N LYS A 486 7.22 11.42 2.39
CA LYS A 486 6.64 12.73 2.08
C LYS A 486 6.19 13.44 3.36
N ILE A 487 5.62 12.70 4.31
CA ILE A 487 5.17 13.26 5.61
C ILE A 487 6.36 13.77 6.43
N LYS A 488 7.52 13.10 6.36
CA LYS A 488 8.73 13.53 7.08
C LYS A 488 9.18 14.93 6.70
N GLU A 489 8.98 15.34 5.45
CA GLU A 489 9.37 16.66 4.93
C GLU A 489 8.48 17.80 5.45
N LEU A 490 7.33 17.51 6.06
CA LEU A 490 6.40 18.52 6.57
C LEU A 490 6.89 19.13 7.89
N PRO A 491 6.93 20.47 8.03
CA PRO A 491 7.36 21.14 9.26
C PRO A 491 6.25 21.11 10.35
N LEU A 492 5.92 19.91 10.84
CA LEU A 492 4.81 19.65 11.77
C LEU A 492 5.24 19.43 13.23
N ILE A 493 6.55 19.39 13.51
CA ILE A 493 7.05 19.05 14.84
C ILE A 493 7.44 20.35 15.57
N PRO A 494 6.70 20.75 16.62
CA PRO A 494 7.14 21.85 17.46
C PRO A 494 8.31 21.40 18.34
N VAL A 495 9.34 22.25 18.43
CA VAL A 495 10.51 22.01 19.27
C VAL A 495 10.66 23.06 20.37
N ASN A 496 11.31 22.67 21.47
CA ASN A 496 11.61 23.55 22.60
C ASN A 496 12.44 24.76 22.11
N GLY A 497 11.84 25.95 22.12
CA GLY A 497 12.38 27.16 21.49
C GLY A 497 11.39 27.89 20.56
N GLY A 498 10.21 27.31 20.33
CA GLY A 498 9.11 27.95 19.59
C GLY A 498 9.16 27.76 18.07
N GLY A 499 10.16 27.03 17.56
CA GLY A 499 10.29 26.68 16.14
C GLY A 499 9.49 25.44 15.75
N TRP A 500 9.16 25.34 14.47
CA TRP A 500 8.50 24.18 13.85
C TRP A 500 9.43 23.58 12.80
N VAL A 501 9.69 22.29 12.91
CA VAL A 501 10.68 21.59 12.09
C VAL A 501 10.09 20.33 11.45
N SER A 502 10.72 19.91 10.36
CA SER A 502 10.41 18.66 9.67
C SER A 502 11.07 17.48 10.36
N ALA A 503 10.47 16.29 10.28
CA ALA A 503 11.04 15.05 10.83
C ALA A 503 12.33 14.62 10.11
N SER A 504 12.58 15.16 8.92
CA SER A 504 13.83 14.99 8.19
C SER A 504 14.99 15.78 8.82
N THR A 505 14.70 16.72 9.72
CA THR A 505 15.74 17.46 10.46
C THR A 505 16.47 16.48 11.38
N GLU A 506 17.81 16.47 11.30
CA GLU A 506 18.61 15.59 12.13
C GLU A 506 18.43 15.90 13.64
N ASN A 507 18.46 14.86 14.47
CA ASN A 507 18.59 14.94 15.93
C ASN A 507 17.40 15.55 16.68
N ILE A 508 16.17 15.24 16.25
CA ILE A 508 14.94 15.49 17.02
C ILE A 508 14.61 14.29 17.91
N PHE A 509 14.33 14.52 19.20
CA PHE A 509 13.99 13.45 20.15
C PHE A 509 12.89 13.82 21.12
N PHE A 510 12.26 12.81 21.73
CA PHE A 510 11.45 13.00 22.93
C PHE A 510 12.33 13.26 24.15
N ARG A 511 11.87 14.14 25.05
CA ARG A 511 12.53 14.43 26.32
C ARG A 511 12.40 13.22 27.27
N ASN A 512 13.51 12.78 27.85
CA ASN A 512 13.51 11.77 28.93
C ASN A 512 13.44 12.47 30.32
N SER A 513 13.22 11.70 31.38
CA SER A 513 13.09 12.18 32.76
C SER A 513 14.39 12.67 33.40
N GLU A 514 15.53 12.57 32.71
CA GLU A 514 16.84 12.97 33.23
C GLU A 514 17.17 14.41 32.82
N ASN A 515 17.70 15.20 33.75
CA ASN A 515 18.08 16.60 33.51
C ASN A 515 19.31 16.68 32.59
N HIS A 516 19.07 16.81 31.29
CA HIS A 516 20.10 17.07 30.29
C HIS A 516 20.32 18.57 30.06
N THR A 517 20.70 19.31 31.10
CA THR A 517 20.98 20.75 30.99
C THR A 517 22.19 21.10 30.11
N ALA A 518 22.99 20.10 29.71
CA ALA A 518 24.24 20.27 28.98
C ALA A 518 24.19 19.94 27.47
N LEU A 519 23.05 19.51 26.89
CA LEU A 519 23.00 19.05 25.49
C LEU A 519 22.74 20.17 24.45
N GLY A 520 22.61 21.43 24.90
CA GLY A 520 22.25 22.56 24.03
C GLY A 520 23.27 22.85 22.92
N ASP A 521 24.54 22.49 23.11
CA ASP A 521 25.61 22.71 22.12
C ASP A 521 25.71 21.58 21.06
N LEU A 522 25.06 20.44 21.29
CA LEU A 522 25.07 19.27 20.38
C LEU A 522 24.06 19.39 19.23
N GLY A 523 23.33 20.50 19.14
CA GLY A 523 22.31 20.72 18.09
C GLY A 523 21.11 19.77 18.21
N VAL A 524 20.86 19.26 19.43
CA VAL A 524 19.73 18.37 19.72
C VAL A 524 18.49 19.20 19.96
N SER A 525 17.42 18.91 19.23
CA SER A 525 16.10 19.53 19.44
C SER A 525 15.16 18.55 20.13
N PHE A 526 14.45 19.02 21.14
CA PHE A 526 13.45 18.22 21.84
C PHE A 526 12.06 18.64 21.39
N VAL A 527 11.18 17.65 21.14
CA VAL A 527 9.77 17.91 20.87
C VAL A 527 9.15 18.67 22.05
N ASP A 528 8.32 19.67 21.75
CA ASP A 528 7.57 20.44 22.75
C ASP A 528 6.77 19.52 23.69
N GLN A 529 6.76 19.86 24.98
CA GLN A 529 6.19 18.99 26.01
C GLN A 529 4.66 18.83 25.88
N ASN A 530 3.96 19.89 25.49
CA ASN A 530 2.50 19.82 25.33
C ASN A 530 2.16 18.95 24.11
N ALA A 531 2.91 19.10 23.02
CA ALA A 531 2.77 18.26 21.83
C ALA A 531 3.07 16.78 22.11
N ALA A 532 4.08 16.50 22.94
CA ALA A 532 4.48 15.13 23.29
C ALA A 532 3.54 14.44 24.31
N GLN A 533 2.72 15.19 25.03
CA GLN A 533 1.71 14.65 25.96
C GLN A 533 0.42 14.21 25.26
N ASN A 534 0.12 14.75 24.08
CA ASN A 534 -1.03 14.32 23.30
C ASN A 534 -0.76 12.97 22.61
N ASP A 535 -1.57 11.95 22.88
CA ASP A 535 -1.35 10.58 22.40
C ASP A 535 -1.35 10.46 20.87
N ASP A 536 -2.26 11.17 20.18
CA ASP A 536 -2.37 11.13 18.72
C ASP A 536 -1.13 11.74 18.05
N ARG A 537 -0.70 12.91 18.56
CA ARG A 537 0.51 13.58 18.07
C ARG A 537 1.76 12.75 18.36
N LYS A 538 1.86 12.18 19.56
CA LYS A 538 2.96 11.30 19.96
C LYS A 538 3.02 10.05 19.07
N ALA A 539 1.87 9.48 18.69
CA ALA A 539 1.80 8.36 17.76
C ALA A 539 2.32 8.73 16.36
N LEU A 540 1.92 9.89 15.82
CA LEU A 540 2.46 10.41 14.56
C LEU A 540 3.98 10.57 14.63
N PHE A 541 4.49 11.24 15.66
CA PHE A 541 5.92 11.47 15.84
C PHE A 541 6.73 10.17 15.93
N LYS A 542 6.21 9.16 16.64
CA LYS A 542 6.81 7.81 16.66
C LYS A 542 6.79 7.15 15.28
N MET A 543 5.69 7.28 14.52
CA MET A 543 5.60 6.78 13.14
C MET A 543 6.68 7.43 12.25
N LEU A 544 7.00 8.70 12.49
CA LEU A 544 8.05 9.47 11.79
C LEU A 544 9.48 9.19 12.27
N ASP A 545 9.70 8.14 13.06
CA ASP A 545 10.99 7.72 13.62
C ASP A 545 11.57 8.67 14.71
N ILE A 546 10.74 9.51 15.32
CA ILE A 546 11.16 10.25 16.52
C ILE A 546 11.12 9.29 17.70
N VAL A 547 12.27 9.09 18.31
CA VAL A 547 12.46 8.19 19.43
C VAL A 547 12.89 8.95 20.68
N GLU A 548 12.82 8.29 21.82
CA GLU A 548 13.42 8.81 23.05
C GLU A 548 14.94 8.86 22.89
N LEU A 549 15.55 9.91 23.43
CA LEU A 549 17.00 10.08 23.36
C LEU A 549 17.69 8.99 24.19
N SER A 550 18.29 8.01 23.49
CA SER A 550 19.03 6.93 24.12
C SER A 550 20.44 7.36 24.51
N ASN A 551 20.98 6.71 25.55
CA ASN A 551 22.38 6.87 25.97
C ASN A 551 23.37 6.60 24.83
N THR A 552 23.10 5.60 23.98
CA THR A 552 23.93 5.29 22.80
C THR A 552 23.95 6.41 21.76
N ARG A 553 22.82 7.12 21.59
CA ARG A 553 22.74 8.24 20.65
C ARG A 553 23.44 9.48 21.19
N ILE A 554 23.29 9.79 22.48
CA ILE A 554 24.05 10.85 23.17
C ILE A 554 25.56 10.64 22.96
N GLN A 555 26.04 9.40 23.16
CA GLN A 555 27.44 9.05 22.92
C GLN A 555 27.87 9.38 21.49
N SER A 556 27.11 8.95 20.48
CA SER A 556 27.45 9.20 19.08
C SER A 556 27.50 10.69 18.71
N LEU A 557 26.63 11.52 19.30
CA LEU A 557 26.58 12.96 19.04
C LEU A 557 27.75 13.71 19.66
N ILE A 558 28.10 13.37 20.91
CA ILE A 558 29.28 13.93 21.58
C ILE A 558 30.55 13.56 20.80
N LEU A 559 30.67 12.31 20.35
CA LEU A 559 31.80 11.83 19.56
C LEU A 559 31.91 12.58 18.21
N LYS A 560 30.80 12.73 17.47
CA LYS A 560 30.75 13.47 16.21
C LYS A 560 31.19 14.93 16.40
N LYS A 561 30.63 15.62 17.40
CA LYS A 561 30.98 17.01 17.74
C LYS A 561 32.48 17.17 18.02
N HIS A 562 33.05 16.30 18.84
CA HIS A 562 34.47 16.36 19.19
C HIS A 562 35.41 16.01 18.02
N SER A 563 34.95 15.22 17.03
CA SER A 563 35.72 14.91 15.82
C SER A 563 35.71 16.02 14.76
N GLU A 564 34.61 16.79 14.66
CA GLU A 564 34.41 17.78 13.59
C GLU A 564 34.81 19.22 14.00
N THR A 565 34.89 19.51 15.31
CA THR A 565 35.11 20.88 15.82
C THR A 565 36.59 21.28 15.83
N LYS A 566 36.93 22.39 15.15
CA LYS A 566 38.27 23.02 15.22
C LYS A 566 38.53 23.62 16.62
N ARG A 567 39.80 23.63 17.07
CA ARG A 567 40.23 24.13 18.40
C ARG A 567 39.65 25.50 18.79
N SER A 568 39.41 26.40 17.81
CA SER A 568 38.86 27.75 18.02
C SER A 568 37.35 27.83 18.26
N LEU A 569 36.61 26.73 18.06
CA LEU A 569 35.15 26.65 18.19
C LEU A 569 34.72 25.71 19.33
N LEU A 570 35.67 25.29 20.18
CA LEU A 570 35.38 24.43 21.32
C LEU A 570 34.62 25.21 22.40
N PRO A 571 33.64 24.58 23.07
CA PRO A 571 32.88 25.23 24.12
C PRO A 571 33.74 25.45 25.38
N ALA A 572 33.21 26.24 26.33
CA ALA A 572 33.90 26.56 27.57
C ALA A 572 34.29 25.30 28.38
N ALA A 573 35.32 25.40 29.23
CA ALA A 573 35.86 24.28 30.00
C ALA A 573 34.78 23.45 30.73
N HIS A 574 33.82 24.11 31.38
CA HIS A 574 32.73 23.44 32.09
C HIS A 574 31.82 22.60 31.17
N VAL A 575 31.66 22.96 29.90
CA VAL A 575 30.86 22.18 28.92
C VAL A 575 31.62 20.91 28.51
N LEU A 576 32.93 21.00 28.28
CA LEU A 576 33.77 19.81 28.00
C LEU A 576 33.82 18.84 29.20
N VAL A 577 33.82 19.37 30.42
CA VAL A 577 33.68 18.55 31.64
C VAL A 577 32.30 17.87 31.66
N SER A 578 31.22 18.59 31.33
CA SER A 578 29.88 18.01 31.28
C SER A 578 29.72 16.92 30.21
N HIS A 579 30.36 17.04 29.04
CA HIS A 579 30.41 15.98 28.03
C HIS A 579 31.07 14.71 28.56
N ALA A 580 32.20 14.86 29.26
CA ALA A 580 32.91 13.73 29.86
C ALA A 580 32.04 13.05 30.95
N VAL A 581 31.37 13.83 31.79
CA VAL A 581 30.45 13.30 32.83
C VAL A 581 29.26 12.57 32.20
N SER A 582 28.66 13.10 31.14
CA SER A 582 27.55 12.43 30.42
C SER A 582 27.99 11.12 29.78
N LEU A 583 29.18 11.08 29.17
CA LEU A 583 29.74 9.85 28.63
C LEU A 583 30.00 8.81 29.73
N PHE A 584 30.52 9.20 30.89
CA PHE A 584 30.72 8.32 32.04
C PHE A 584 29.41 7.77 32.61
N ARG A 585 28.43 8.62 32.86
CA ARG A 585 27.11 8.20 33.37
C ARG A 585 26.37 7.28 32.39
N SER A 586 26.55 7.51 31.10
CA SER A 586 26.01 6.64 30.05
C SER A 586 26.73 5.28 29.91
N ARG A 587 27.75 5.02 30.76
CA ARG A 587 28.63 3.84 30.72
C ARG A 587 29.27 3.62 29.34
N TRP A 588 29.63 4.71 28.67
CA TRP A 588 30.27 4.63 27.36
C TRP A 588 31.60 3.89 27.44
N GLN A 589 31.83 3.00 26.48
CA GLN A 589 33.06 2.26 26.32
C GLN A 589 33.60 2.48 24.89
N SER A 590 34.91 2.65 24.79
CA SER A 590 35.64 2.68 23.53
C SER A 590 35.63 1.27 22.91
N GLY A 591 34.95 1.11 21.77
CA GLY A 591 34.79 -0.20 21.14
C GLY A 591 36.13 -0.81 20.62
N PRO A 592 36.22 -2.14 20.43
CA PRO A 592 37.47 -2.84 20.06
C PRO A 592 38.06 -2.44 18.70
N SER A 593 37.23 -1.90 17.80
CA SER A 593 37.57 -1.57 16.41
C SER A 593 37.95 -0.10 16.18
N SER A 594 38.06 0.72 17.22
CA SER A 594 38.40 2.13 17.07
C SER A 594 39.85 2.44 17.41
N ARG A 595 40.76 2.07 16.51
CA ARG A 595 42.13 2.64 16.49
C ARG A 595 42.16 4.05 15.87
N THR A 596 41.00 4.61 15.52
CA THR A 596 40.84 5.91 14.87
C THR A 596 39.64 6.71 15.44
N LEU A 597 39.32 6.58 16.74
CA LEU A 597 38.37 7.49 17.39
C LEU A 597 39.04 8.87 17.54
N GLY A 598 38.42 9.86 16.90
CA GLY A 598 38.83 11.26 16.94
C GLY A 598 39.07 11.69 18.39
N PRO A 599 40.23 12.30 18.68
CA PRO A 599 40.63 12.51 20.06
C PRO A 599 39.74 13.52 20.78
N LEU A 600 38.99 13.05 21.78
CA LEU A 600 38.15 13.90 22.62
C LEU A 600 38.97 15.04 23.22
N TRP A 601 38.52 16.28 23.05
CA TRP A 601 39.15 17.46 23.64
C TRP A 601 38.91 17.54 25.15
N VAL A 602 39.97 17.89 25.88
CA VAL A 602 40.00 18.18 27.31
C VAL A 602 40.81 19.46 27.57
N VAL A 603 40.65 20.07 28.73
CA VAL A 603 41.43 21.24 29.15
C VAL A 603 42.53 20.82 30.15
N THR A 604 43.74 21.40 30.02
CA THR A 604 44.89 21.15 30.91
C THR A 604 44.92 22.11 32.10
N THR A 605 45.72 21.82 33.14
CA THR A 605 45.96 22.72 34.29
C THR A 605 46.49 24.10 33.92
N THR A 606 47.07 24.25 32.73
CA THR A 606 47.56 25.53 32.18
C THR A 606 46.51 26.27 31.34
N GLY A 607 45.27 25.77 31.28
CA GLY A 607 44.17 26.37 30.51
C GLY A 607 44.21 26.08 29.00
N GLU A 608 45.04 25.15 28.53
CA GLU A 608 45.13 24.82 27.11
C GLU A 608 44.15 23.69 26.72
N TYR A 609 43.44 23.86 25.59
CA TYR A 609 42.68 22.77 24.97
C TYR A 609 43.60 21.78 24.28
N ARG A 610 43.58 20.52 24.72
CA ARG A 610 44.36 19.42 24.13
C ARG A 610 43.49 18.18 24.01
N HIS A 611 43.94 17.24 23.19
CA HIS A 611 43.33 15.93 23.08
C HIS A 611 43.60 15.07 24.32
N ALA A 612 42.59 14.34 24.80
CA ALA A 612 42.64 13.54 26.04
C ALA A 612 43.87 12.62 26.12
N HIS A 613 44.20 11.92 25.04
CA HIS A 613 45.38 11.04 24.98
C HIS A 613 46.75 11.72 25.08
N LYS A 614 46.81 13.07 25.01
CA LYS A 614 48.04 13.86 25.15
C LYS A 614 48.19 14.47 26.54
N VAL A 615 47.26 14.21 27.45
CA VAL A 615 47.16 14.82 28.78
C VAL A 615 47.31 13.74 29.84
N TYR A 616 47.98 14.07 30.95
CA TYR A 616 48.32 13.14 32.02
C TYR A 616 47.52 13.40 33.30
N LEU A 617 47.17 12.34 34.02
CA LEU A 617 46.69 12.43 35.39
C LEU A 617 47.84 12.78 36.35
N LYS A 618 47.50 13.36 37.50
CA LYS A 618 48.45 13.63 38.58
C LYS A 618 48.71 12.32 39.36
N GLY A 619 49.97 11.89 39.53
CA GLY A 619 50.33 10.60 40.19
C GLY A 619 51.39 10.71 41.30
N GLU A 620 51.60 9.65 42.08
CA GLU A 620 52.41 9.63 43.32
C GLU A 620 53.91 9.98 43.16
N TRP A 621 54.52 9.65 42.02
CA TRP A 621 55.93 9.95 41.73
C TRP A 621 56.19 11.43 41.41
N ALA A 622 55.12 12.23 41.25
CA ALA A 622 55.23 13.68 41.24
C ALA A 622 55.74 14.26 42.58
N TYR A 623 56.10 13.39 43.55
CA TYR A 623 56.69 13.74 44.84
C TYR A 623 58.09 13.13 45.12
N TYR A 624 58.68 12.24 44.29
CA TYR A 624 60.02 11.65 44.52
C TYR A 624 61.21 12.58 44.16
N THR A 625 62.35 12.42 44.87
CA THR A 625 63.55 13.29 44.81
C THR A 625 64.80 12.66 44.14
N HIS A 626 64.74 11.42 43.64
CA HIS A 626 65.91 10.74 43.03
C HIS A 626 66.38 11.49 41.75
N PRO A 627 67.70 11.61 41.48
CA PRO A 627 68.25 12.48 40.41
C PRO A 627 67.69 12.24 39.01
N CYS A 628 67.22 11.02 38.72
CA CYS A 628 66.59 10.73 37.44
C CYS A 628 65.23 11.44 37.25
N PHE A 629 64.44 11.76 38.29
CA PHE A 629 63.05 12.20 38.13
C PHE A 629 62.84 13.72 37.91
N THR A 630 63.81 14.56 38.29
CA THR A 630 63.69 16.02 38.22
C THR A 630 63.68 16.55 36.77
N GLU A 631 64.35 15.87 35.84
CA GLU A 631 64.42 16.27 34.42
C GLU A 631 63.09 16.07 33.67
N PHE A 632 62.17 15.25 34.20
CA PHE A 632 60.97 14.81 33.47
C PHE A 632 59.74 15.73 33.60
N ARG A 633 59.58 16.53 34.66
CA ARG A 633 58.35 17.33 34.89
C ARG A 633 58.10 18.49 33.93
N ARG A 634 59.13 19.01 33.22
CA ARG A 634 58.97 20.12 32.25
C ARG A 634 58.41 19.70 30.89
N LYS A 635 58.29 18.40 30.58
CA LYS A 635 57.95 17.89 29.24
C LYS A 635 56.51 17.38 29.06
N PHE A 636 55.68 17.28 30.11
CA PHE A 636 54.36 16.60 30.04
C PHE A 636 53.20 17.43 30.66
N PRO A 637 52.09 17.70 29.94
CA PRO A 637 50.95 18.51 30.42
C PRO A 637 49.88 17.70 31.20
N PHE A 638 49.33 18.28 32.27
CA PHE A 638 48.39 17.61 33.20
C PHE A 638 46.92 18.05 33.01
N LEU A 639 45.96 17.20 33.37
CA LEU A 639 44.50 17.44 33.27
C LEU A 639 44.03 18.50 34.28
N HIS A 640 43.10 19.39 33.87
CA HIS A 640 42.58 20.48 34.71
C HIS A 640 41.82 19.99 35.96
N GLU A 641 41.90 20.76 37.06
CA GLU A 641 41.38 20.37 38.38
C GLU A 641 39.84 20.23 38.42
N ASP A 642 39.12 20.95 37.57
CA ASP A 642 37.65 20.83 37.44
C ASP A 642 37.17 19.40 37.14
N TYR A 643 38.00 18.58 36.48
CA TYR A 643 37.69 17.16 36.23
C TYR A 643 37.77 16.30 37.49
N ASP A 644 38.55 16.70 38.49
CA ASP A 644 38.68 16.00 39.76
C ASP A 644 37.44 16.26 40.65
N SER A 645 36.82 17.43 40.53
CA SER A 645 35.57 17.80 41.24
C SER A 645 34.27 17.50 40.47
N ALA A 646 34.34 16.88 39.29
CA ALA A 646 33.20 16.72 38.38
C ALA A 646 32.19 15.62 38.78
N VAL A 647 32.61 14.69 39.64
CA VAL A 647 31.81 13.57 40.15
C VAL A 647 31.80 13.57 41.67
N LYS A 648 30.89 12.81 42.30
CA LYS A 648 30.86 12.73 43.76
C LYS A 648 32.15 12.05 44.29
N PRO A 649 32.60 12.36 45.53
CA PRO A 649 33.81 11.76 46.11
C PRO A 649 33.79 10.22 46.12
N GLU A 650 32.60 9.66 46.29
CA GLU A 650 32.30 8.22 46.29
C GLU A 650 32.43 7.56 44.90
N GLU A 651 32.37 8.33 43.81
CA GLU A 651 32.47 7.85 42.42
C GLU A 651 33.86 8.12 41.80
N THR A 652 34.77 8.74 42.55
CA THR A 652 36.05 9.26 42.03
C THR A 652 36.97 8.14 41.52
N GLY A 653 36.98 6.97 42.18
CA GLY A 653 37.78 5.81 41.75
C GLY A 653 37.35 5.28 40.38
N ASP A 654 36.05 5.11 40.17
CA ASP A 654 35.48 4.62 38.90
C ASP A 654 35.62 5.65 37.78
N TRP A 655 35.48 6.94 38.12
CA TRP A 655 35.69 8.05 37.20
C TRP A 655 37.14 8.13 36.68
N ILE A 656 38.13 8.02 37.57
CA ILE A 656 39.55 8.01 37.18
C ILE A 656 39.87 6.80 36.30
N SER A 657 39.35 5.63 36.66
CA SER A 657 39.49 4.40 35.86
C SER A 657 38.90 4.59 34.45
N TRP A 658 37.73 5.20 34.35
CA TRP A 658 37.05 5.48 33.09
C TRP A 658 37.78 6.55 32.24
N LEU A 659 38.26 7.64 32.85
CA LEU A 659 39.06 8.65 32.16
C LEU A 659 40.33 8.05 31.55
N CYS A 660 40.97 7.10 32.23
CA CYS A 660 42.16 6.42 31.72
C CYS A 660 41.83 5.45 30.60
N LYS A 661 40.84 4.58 30.84
CA LYS A 661 40.57 3.42 29.99
C LYS A 661 39.77 3.80 28.75
N GLU A 662 38.76 4.66 28.90
CA GLU A 662 37.80 4.96 27.84
C GLU A 662 38.07 6.33 27.20
N LEU A 663 38.36 7.38 28.00
CA LEU A 663 38.68 8.72 27.46
C LEU A 663 40.14 8.82 26.95
N GLY A 664 41.01 7.91 27.39
CA GLY A 664 42.41 7.80 26.98
C GLY A 664 43.36 8.75 27.69
N VAL A 665 42.94 9.43 28.77
CA VAL A 665 43.83 10.27 29.59
C VAL A 665 44.94 9.39 30.16
N GLN A 666 46.18 9.83 30.04
CA GLN A 666 47.33 8.96 30.34
C GLN A 666 47.54 8.88 31.85
N ASN A 667 47.42 7.66 32.41
CA ASN A 667 47.86 7.40 33.78
C ASN A 667 49.39 7.42 33.81
N VAL A 668 49.98 7.98 34.86
CA VAL A 668 51.44 8.08 34.88
C VAL A 668 52.18 6.76 35.12
N SER A 669 51.48 5.71 35.57
CA SER A 669 52.02 4.34 35.47
C SER A 669 52.39 3.96 34.03
N GLN A 670 51.89 4.67 33.01
CA GLN A 670 52.23 4.53 31.59
C GLN A 670 53.42 5.40 31.14
N MET A 671 54.10 6.17 32.01
CA MET A 671 55.36 6.88 31.66
C MET A 671 56.60 6.00 31.75
N THR A 672 56.54 4.90 32.51
CA THR A 672 57.61 3.90 32.66
C THR A 672 58.24 3.50 31.32
N PRO A 673 57.49 3.24 30.23
CA PRO A 673 58.04 2.93 28.90
C PRO A 673 58.80 4.08 28.22
N LYS A 674 58.37 5.33 28.40
CA LYS A 674 59.09 6.51 27.84
C LYS A 674 60.42 6.73 28.54
N LEU A 675 60.46 6.48 29.85
CA LEU A 675 61.65 6.54 30.69
C LEU A 675 62.60 5.39 30.36
N GLN A 676 62.07 4.18 30.23
CA GLN A 676 62.80 3.01 29.77
C GLN A 676 63.45 3.23 28.40
N LYS A 677 62.72 3.82 27.42
CA LYS A 677 63.26 4.15 26.09
C LYS A 677 64.49 5.06 26.15
N LEU A 678 64.47 6.08 27.02
CA LEU A 678 65.60 7.00 27.19
C LEU A 678 66.84 6.28 27.77
N VAL A 679 66.62 5.37 28.74
CA VAL A 679 67.70 4.54 29.29
C VAL A 679 68.28 3.65 28.19
N VAL A 680 67.44 2.99 27.41
CA VAL A 680 67.82 2.10 26.31
C VAL A 680 68.61 2.84 25.21
N GLU A 681 68.22 4.06 24.84
CA GLU A 681 68.96 4.89 23.86
C GLU A 681 70.39 5.17 24.32
N LYS A 682 70.63 5.39 25.62
CA LYS A 682 71.99 5.61 26.16
C LYS A 682 72.87 4.35 26.10
N HIS A 683 72.26 3.17 26.19
CA HIS A 683 72.96 1.87 26.10
C HIS A 683 73.09 1.35 24.67
N SER A 684 72.45 2.00 23.71
CA SER A 684 72.44 1.62 22.29
C SER A 684 73.42 2.44 21.43
N LYS A 685 74.37 3.14 22.06
CA LYS A 685 75.38 3.95 21.36
C LYS A 685 76.43 3.08 20.68
N ALA A 686 76.95 3.55 19.55
CA ALA A 686 77.90 2.79 18.72
C ALA A 686 79.34 2.78 19.26
N ASP A 687 79.73 3.79 20.05
CA ASP A 687 81.07 3.91 20.65
C ASP A 687 81.06 3.45 22.12
N PRO A 688 81.89 2.47 22.52
CA PRO A 688 81.99 2.00 23.90
C PRO A 688 82.45 3.07 24.92
N THR A 689 83.10 4.14 24.48
CA THR A 689 83.58 5.24 25.35
C THR A 689 82.46 6.16 25.83
N ASP A 690 81.31 6.08 25.17
CA ASP A 690 80.15 6.95 25.34
C ASP A 690 79.06 6.31 26.23
N LEU A 691 79.36 5.10 26.72
CA LEU A 691 78.54 4.29 27.62
C LEU A 691 78.73 4.70 29.09
N PRO A 692 77.69 4.58 29.94
CA PRO A 692 77.81 4.88 31.36
C PRO A 692 78.84 3.97 32.05
N ALA A 693 79.38 4.39 33.21
CA ALA A 693 80.34 3.58 33.98
C ALA A 693 79.77 2.18 34.32
N GLN A 694 80.64 1.18 34.51
CA GLN A 694 80.26 -0.23 34.71
C GLN A 694 79.17 -0.42 35.78
N ASP A 695 79.26 0.30 36.91
CA ASP A 695 78.29 0.19 38.00
C ASP A 695 76.93 0.83 37.63
N LEU A 696 76.94 1.93 36.89
CA LEU A 696 75.75 2.59 36.39
C LEU A 696 75.05 1.75 35.29
N ILE A 697 75.79 0.94 34.53
CA ILE A 697 75.21 0.02 33.54
C ILE A 697 74.41 -1.10 34.21
N VAL A 698 74.94 -1.69 35.27
CA VAL A 698 74.24 -2.72 36.05
C VAL A 698 73.03 -2.11 36.76
N SER A 699 73.13 -0.89 37.31
CA SER A 699 71.99 -0.18 37.92
C SER A 699 70.90 0.19 36.91
N HIS A 700 71.26 0.60 35.68
CA HIS A 700 70.30 0.83 34.62
C HIS A 700 69.60 -0.47 34.21
N ALA A 701 70.33 -1.59 34.09
CA ALA A 701 69.73 -2.90 33.81
C ALA A 701 68.79 -3.35 34.95
N ASN A 702 69.16 -3.11 36.21
CA ASN A 702 68.30 -3.37 37.36
C ASN A 702 67.07 -2.44 37.39
N PHE A 703 67.21 -1.15 37.07
CA PHE A 703 66.06 -0.24 36.90
C PHE A 703 65.11 -0.74 35.81
N LEU A 704 65.65 -1.17 34.66
CA LEU A 704 64.85 -1.77 33.59
C LEU A 704 64.17 -3.06 34.08
N PHE A 705 64.81 -3.90 34.91
CA PHE A 705 64.18 -5.09 35.47
C PHE A 705 63.10 -4.81 36.53
N GLN A 706 63.37 -3.91 37.48
CA GLN A 706 62.44 -3.53 38.55
C GLN A 706 61.22 -2.78 38.00
N THR A 707 61.40 -2.06 36.89
CA THR A 707 60.29 -1.43 36.15
C THR A 707 59.67 -2.35 35.09
N GLU A 708 60.06 -3.63 35.06
CA GLU A 708 59.56 -4.67 34.16
C GLU A 708 59.66 -4.29 32.68
N TRP A 709 60.78 -3.65 32.31
CA TRP A 709 61.05 -3.23 30.94
C TRP A 709 61.02 -4.40 29.98
N VAL A 710 60.34 -4.15 28.87
CA VAL A 710 60.19 -5.08 27.78
C VAL A 710 61.00 -4.54 26.60
N SER A 711 61.96 -5.33 26.15
CA SER A 711 62.70 -5.00 24.94
C SER A 711 61.86 -5.17 23.68
N ASN A 712 62.16 -4.33 22.69
CA ASN A 712 61.70 -4.48 21.32
C ASN A 712 62.39 -5.69 20.65
N ASP A 713 61.83 -6.24 19.58
CA ASP A 713 62.38 -7.40 18.86
C ASP A 713 62.74 -6.99 17.40
N PRO A 714 64.00 -7.13 16.93
CA PRO A 714 65.16 -7.56 17.71
C PRO A 714 65.52 -6.54 18.80
N PRO A 715 66.04 -7.01 19.95
CA PRO A 715 66.47 -6.12 21.02
C PRO A 715 67.45 -5.08 20.47
N PRO A 716 67.27 -3.79 20.81
CA PRO A 716 68.23 -2.77 20.41
C PRO A 716 69.62 -3.18 20.93
N PRO A 717 70.72 -2.79 20.25
CA PRO A 717 72.06 -3.25 20.61
C PRO A 717 72.37 -2.84 22.04
N PHE A 718 72.13 -3.75 22.97
CA PHE A 718 72.32 -3.50 24.39
C PHE A 718 73.69 -4.05 24.75
N TYR A 719 74.59 -3.16 25.14
CA TYR A 719 75.92 -3.56 25.56
C TYR A 719 75.87 -4.13 26.98
N VAL A 720 76.38 -5.34 27.12
CA VAL A 720 76.55 -6.05 28.39
C VAL A 720 78.03 -6.35 28.62
N VAL A 721 78.38 -6.64 29.86
CA VAL A 721 79.77 -6.98 30.21
C VAL A 721 79.94 -8.51 30.27
N THR A 722 80.98 -9.05 29.63
CA THR A 722 81.31 -10.50 29.64
C THR A 722 82.21 -10.90 30.81
N GLU A 723 82.38 -12.21 31.09
CA GLU A 723 83.29 -12.67 32.17
C GLU A 723 84.74 -12.16 32.01
N ALA A 724 85.17 -11.83 30.78
CA ALA A 724 86.48 -11.26 30.49
C ALA A 724 86.55 -9.72 30.67
N GLY A 725 85.47 -9.07 31.11
CA GLY A 725 85.41 -7.63 31.38
C GLY A 725 85.22 -6.72 30.15
N ALA A 726 84.94 -7.30 28.98
CA ALA A 726 84.71 -6.56 27.74
C ALA A 726 83.24 -6.15 27.60
N TYR A 727 82.98 -4.98 26.99
CA TYR A 727 81.65 -4.55 26.56
C TYR A 727 81.31 -5.20 25.21
N VAL A 728 80.33 -6.08 25.22
CA VAL A 728 79.92 -6.86 24.05
C VAL A 728 78.39 -6.78 23.92
N ARG A 729 77.88 -6.97 22.71
CA ARG A 729 76.42 -6.93 22.49
C ARG A 729 75.77 -8.15 23.11
N ALA A 730 74.62 -7.95 23.76
CA ALA A 730 73.89 -9.01 24.45
C ALA A 730 73.61 -10.25 23.58
N LYS A 731 73.28 -10.06 22.29
CA LYS A 731 73.01 -11.15 21.33
C LYS A 731 74.16 -12.11 21.06
N ASP A 732 75.39 -11.67 21.33
CA ASP A 732 76.61 -12.42 21.02
C ASP A 732 77.08 -13.24 22.26
N VAL A 733 76.24 -13.33 23.30
CA VAL A 733 76.53 -13.94 24.61
C VAL A 733 75.42 -14.91 25.03
N TYR A 734 75.76 -16.04 25.66
CA TYR A 734 74.85 -17.11 26.06
C TYR A 734 74.64 -17.20 27.58
N ILE A 735 73.44 -17.65 27.98
CA ILE A 735 73.11 -18.04 29.36
C ILE A 735 73.21 -19.57 29.48
N ASP A 736 73.73 -20.06 30.61
CA ASP A 736 73.82 -21.49 30.92
C ASP A 736 72.53 -22.01 31.59
N THR A 737 71.72 -22.84 30.91
CA THR A 737 70.44 -23.41 31.40
C THR A 737 70.43 -24.95 31.39
N SER A 738 69.78 -25.60 32.37
CA SER A 738 70.00 -27.02 32.74
C SER A 738 69.08 -28.08 32.10
N THR A 739 68.30 -27.77 31.05
CA THR A 739 67.17 -28.62 30.55
C THR A 739 67.48 -29.68 29.49
N GLN A 740 68.75 -29.97 29.16
CA GLN A 740 69.09 -30.62 27.88
C GLN A 740 69.42 -32.13 27.90
N GLN A 741 68.95 -32.88 28.90
CA GLN A 741 69.24 -34.32 29.01
C GLN A 741 68.37 -35.23 28.09
N SER A 742 67.29 -34.74 27.47
CA SER A 742 66.33 -35.57 26.70
C SER A 742 66.60 -35.69 25.19
N PHE A 743 67.61 -35.00 24.65
CA PHE A 743 67.88 -34.93 23.21
C PHE A 743 69.06 -35.78 22.71
N GLY A 744 69.79 -36.45 23.63
CA GLY A 744 70.80 -37.45 23.29
C GLY A 744 72.02 -36.93 22.52
N LYS A 745 72.67 -37.82 21.75
CA LYS A 745 74.01 -37.68 21.13
C LYS A 745 74.20 -36.47 20.19
N TYR A 746 73.13 -35.78 19.79
CA TYR A 746 73.20 -34.67 18.84
C TYR A 746 73.64 -33.33 19.48
N PHE A 747 73.63 -33.18 20.82
CA PHE A 747 73.75 -31.87 21.48
C PHE A 747 75.15 -31.49 22.03
N ASP A 748 75.99 -32.45 22.48
CA ASP A 748 77.25 -32.15 23.20
C ASP A 748 78.37 -31.51 22.34
N ASP A 749 78.42 -31.79 21.04
CA ASP A 749 79.45 -31.28 20.11
C ASP A 749 79.34 -29.76 19.87
N PHE A 750 78.25 -29.14 20.33
CA PHE A 750 77.88 -27.76 20.03
C PHE A 750 78.39 -26.72 21.07
N ARG A 751 78.76 -27.10 22.31
CA ARG A 751 79.01 -26.17 23.45
C ARG A 751 80.37 -25.45 23.46
N GLN A 752 81.42 -25.99 22.82
CA GLN A 752 82.79 -25.42 22.88
C GLN A 752 83.02 -24.16 22.00
N ARG A 753 82.00 -23.67 21.27
CA ARG A 753 82.14 -22.64 20.24
C ARG A 753 81.47 -21.27 20.59
N CYS A 754 81.11 -21.01 21.86
CA CYS A 754 80.22 -19.89 22.28
C CYS A 754 80.71 -19.06 23.51
N GLN A 755 80.35 -17.75 23.65
CA GLN A 755 80.74 -16.80 24.74
C GLN A 755 79.67 -16.63 25.87
N PHE A 756 80.05 -16.32 27.13
CA PHE A 756 79.15 -16.27 28.31
C PHE A 756 79.18 -14.95 29.16
N LEU A 757 78.10 -14.67 29.93
CA LEU A 757 77.79 -13.40 30.64
C LEU A 757 78.54 -13.18 31.99
N HIS A 758 78.92 -11.94 32.37
CA HIS A 758 79.69 -11.65 33.60
C HIS A 758 78.93 -11.95 34.92
N ARG A 759 79.66 -12.49 35.90
CA ARG A 759 79.23 -12.77 37.29
C ARG A 759 78.52 -11.65 38.07
N LYS A 760 78.75 -10.36 37.79
CA LYS A 760 78.09 -9.23 38.48
C LYS A 760 76.59 -9.17 38.16
N TYR A 761 76.17 -9.63 36.98
CA TYR A 761 74.75 -9.77 36.64
C TYR A 761 74.05 -10.77 37.54
N TYR A 762 74.75 -11.80 38.03
CA TYR A 762 74.18 -12.83 38.90
C TYR A 762 74.07 -12.39 40.37
N SER A 763 74.71 -11.28 40.76
CA SER A 763 74.67 -10.70 42.11
C SER A 763 73.92 -9.36 42.22
N ALA A 764 73.39 -8.85 41.10
CA ALA A 764 72.65 -7.59 41.03
C ALA A 764 71.22 -7.66 41.61
N VAL A 765 70.68 -8.87 41.78
CA VAL A 765 69.34 -9.16 42.29
C VAL A 765 69.41 -10.15 43.45
N LYS A 766 68.37 -10.17 44.29
CA LYS A 766 68.28 -11.11 45.42
C LYS A 766 68.19 -12.56 44.93
N THR A 767 68.62 -13.53 45.74
CA THR A 767 68.66 -14.96 45.37
C THR A 767 67.32 -15.49 44.86
N GLU A 768 66.21 -15.01 45.42
CA GLU A 768 64.83 -15.35 45.05
C GLU A 768 64.43 -14.85 43.66
N GLU A 769 65.08 -13.83 43.13
CA GLU A 769 64.77 -13.21 41.83
C GLU A 769 65.70 -13.69 40.70
N LYS A 770 66.69 -14.53 40.99
CA LYS A 770 67.73 -14.96 40.03
C LYS A 770 67.16 -15.64 38.79
N GLU A 771 66.22 -16.57 38.96
CA GLU A 771 65.61 -17.30 37.84
C GLU A 771 64.80 -16.37 36.93
N ARG A 772 64.04 -15.44 37.54
CA ARG A 772 63.27 -14.39 36.85
C ARG A 772 64.19 -13.40 36.12
N TRP A 773 65.31 -13.05 36.73
CA TRP A 773 66.31 -12.16 36.17
C TRP A 773 67.06 -12.75 34.98
N LEU A 774 67.49 -14.01 35.05
CA LEU A 774 68.16 -14.68 33.92
C LEU A 774 67.23 -14.86 32.73
N LYS A 775 65.98 -15.26 32.98
CA LYS A 775 64.93 -15.31 31.96
C LYS A 775 64.71 -13.93 31.32
N TRP A 776 64.67 -12.88 32.13
CA TRP A 776 64.52 -11.50 31.64
C TRP A 776 65.74 -11.03 30.82
N LEU A 777 66.96 -11.37 31.21
CA LEU A 777 68.16 -11.08 30.42
C LEU A 777 68.14 -11.77 29.05
N HIS A 778 67.65 -13.01 28.98
CA HIS A 778 67.48 -13.72 27.70
C HIS A 778 66.42 -13.05 26.83
N GLU A 779 65.21 -12.94 27.37
CA GLU A 779 64.02 -12.56 26.61
C GLU A 779 63.98 -11.07 26.29
N ARG A 780 64.53 -10.22 27.17
CA ARG A 780 64.45 -8.76 27.03
C ARG A 780 65.80 -8.18 26.64
N ILE A 781 66.89 -8.47 27.32
CA ILE A 781 68.18 -7.83 26.95
C ILE A 781 68.80 -8.47 25.69
N GLY A 782 68.43 -9.71 25.35
CA GLY A 782 68.81 -10.39 24.11
C GLY A 782 69.98 -11.37 24.24
N VAL A 783 70.39 -11.70 25.47
CA VAL A 783 71.34 -12.80 25.75
C VAL A 783 70.72 -14.12 25.26
N GLN A 784 71.45 -15.09 24.71
CA GLN A 784 70.84 -16.26 24.04
C GLN A 784 70.52 -17.45 24.98
N ASP A 785 69.43 -18.19 24.69
CA ASP A 785 68.96 -19.42 25.37
C ASP A 785 68.91 -20.58 24.36
N THR A 786 69.20 -21.78 24.83
CA THR A 786 69.44 -22.97 24.01
C THR A 786 68.16 -23.67 23.51
N SER A 787 66.96 -23.25 23.97
CA SER A 787 65.64 -23.84 23.67
C SER A 787 64.99 -23.42 22.32
N ARG A 788 65.43 -22.31 21.71
CA ARG A 788 64.82 -21.71 20.49
C ARG A 788 65.08 -22.44 19.16
N LEU A 789 65.71 -23.62 19.19
CA LEU A 789 66.13 -24.35 17.98
C LEU A 789 65.04 -25.32 17.43
N VAL A 790 64.05 -25.72 18.24
CA VAL A 790 63.06 -26.79 17.91
C VAL A 790 62.04 -26.43 16.79
N PRO A 791 61.42 -25.23 16.75
CA PRO A 791 60.43 -24.91 15.72
C PRO A 791 61.01 -24.77 14.31
N LYS A 792 62.24 -24.27 14.20
CA LYS A 792 62.97 -24.18 12.91
C LYS A 792 63.22 -25.56 12.31
N LEU A 793 63.45 -26.58 13.15
CA LEU A 793 63.63 -27.95 12.70
C LEU A 793 62.31 -28.55 12.16
N ALA A 794 61.17 -28.26 12.80
CA ALA A 794 59.85 -28.75 12.34
C ALA A 794 59.41 -28.17 10.98
N GLU A 795 59.70 -26.89 10.70
CA GLU A 795 59.40 -26.27 9.41
C GLU A 795 60.23 -26.87 8.27
N LEU A 796 61.51 -27.14 8.53
CA LEU A 796 62.40 -27.79 7.55
C LEU A 796 61.91 -29.21 7.20
N THR A 797 61.48 -29.98 8.20
CA THR A 797 60.93 -31.34 7.98
C THR A 797 59.64 -31.33 7.16
N TYR A 798 58.76 -30.33 7.33
CA TYR A 798 57.55 -30.24 6.50
C TYR A 798 57.86 -29.91 5.03
N ARG A 799 58.76 -28.94 4.78
CA ARG A 799 59.17 -28.57 3.41
C ARG A 799 59.77 -29.76 2.65
N GLU A 800 60.58 -30.55 3.33
CA GLU A 800 61.18 -31.77 2.74
C GLU A 800 60.10 -32.76 2.27
N CYS A 801 58.99 -32.89 2.99
CA CYS A 801 57.87 -33.77 2.63
C CYS A 801 56.88 -33.17 1.62
N SER A 802 56.91 -31.85 1.37
CA SER A 802 55.97 -31.14 0.48
C SER A 802 56.56 -30.66 -0.84
N GLU A 803 57.83 -30.21 -0.85
CA GLU A 803 58.49 -29.60 -2.01
C GLU A 803 59.31 -30.61 -2.83
N SER A 804 59.58 -31.79 -2.28
CA SER A 804 60.33 -32.85 -2.95
C SER A 804 59.56 -33.44 -4.13
N SER A 805 60.25 -33.67 -5.24
CA SER A 805 59.72 -34.48 -6.34
C SER A 805 59.56 -35.94 -5.91
N GLN A 806 58.68 -36.71 -6.56
CA GLN A 806 58.41 -38.10 -6.18
C GLN A 806 59.67 -38.99 -6.13
N ALA A 807 60.74 -38.63 -6.85
CA ALA A 807 62.04 -39.32 -6.87
C ALA A 807 62.99 -38.94 -5.72
N GLN A 808 62.69 -37.89 -4.95
CA GLN A 808 63.51 -37.36 -3.84
C GLN A 808 62.89 -37.61 -2.47
N LEU A 809 61.73 -38.27 -2.41
CA LEU A 809 61.07 -38.56 -1.14
C LEU A 809 61.83 -39.66 -0.37
N PRO A 810 61.93 -39.53 0.96
CA PRO A 810 62.55 -40.55 1.79
C PRO A 810 61.72 -41.85 1.78
N ALA A 811 62.35 -42.98 2.10
CA ALA A 811 61.68 -44.28 2.12
C ALA A 811 60.42 -44.24 3.02
N GLY A 812 59.38 -45.03 2.68
CA GLY A 812 58.07 -44.96 3.31
C GLY A 812 58.06 -44.91 4.85
N HIS A 813 58.91 -45.71 5.52
CA HIS A 813 59.01 -45.72 6.99
C HIS A 813 59.62 -44.43 7.58
N VAL A 814 60.49 -43.74 6.83
CA VAL A 814 61.07 -42.44 7.20
C VAL A 814 60.06 -41.32 6.99
N LEU A 815 59.27 -41.39 5.91
CA LEU A 815 58.17 -40.46 5.69
C LEU A 815 57.12 -40.54 6.81
N ILE A 816 56.83 -41.76 7.28
CA ILE A 816 55.97 -42.00 8.44
C ILE A 816 56.57 -41.39 9.72
N SER A 817 57.87 -41.59 9.99
CA SER A 817 58.51 -41.04 11.20
C SER A 817 58.60 -39.51 11.20
N HIS A 818 58.81 -38.88 10.04
CA HIS A 818 58.71 -37.44 9.85
C HIS A 818 57.30 -36.93 10.15
N THR A 819 56.27 -37.65 9.70
CA THR A 819 54.88 -37.32 9.98
C THR A 819 54.56 -37.44 11.49
N VAL A 820 55.12 -38.44 12.18
CA VAL A 820 55.01 -38.58 13.65
C VAL A 820 55.74 -37.46 14.40
N PHE A 821 56.92 -37.04 13.93
CA PHE A 821 57.65 -35.90 14.48
C PHE A 821 56.83 -34.61 14.36
N LEU A 822 56.22 -34.34 13.21
CA LEU A 822 55.33 -33.19 13.01
C LEU A 822 54.13 -33.23 13.97
N PHE A 823 53.53 -34.40 14.18
CA PHE A 823 52.45 -34.58 15.15
C PHE A 823 52.91 -34.31 16.61
N ARG A 824 54.07 -34.82 17.02
CA ARG A 824 54.61 -34.59 18.38
C ARG A 824 55.10 -33.16 18.61
N ALA A 825 55.60 -32.51 17.56
CA ALA A 825 55.91 -31.09 17.54
C ALA A 825 54.65 -30.20 17.55
N LYS A 826 53.44 -30.79 17.54
CA LYS A 826 52.14 -30.11 17.47
C LYS A 826 52.05 -29.17 16.27
N TRP A 827 52.64 -29.58 15.16
CA TRP A 827 52.72 -28.79 13.93
C TRP A 827 51.32 -28.60 13.32
N LYS A 828 51.11 -27.42 12.74
CA LYS A 828 49.86 -27.01 12.06
C LYS A 828 50.21 -26.49 10.67
N LYS A 829 49.41 -26.85 9.67
CA LYS A 829 49.61 -26.40 8.28
C LYS A 829 49.39 -24.88 8.17
N PRO A 830 50.38 -24.09 7.71
CA PRO A 830 50.21 -22.66 7.45
C PRO A 830 49.41 -22.41 6.16
N GLU A 831 48.58 -21.36 6.13
CA GLU A 831 47.66 -21.03 5.01
C GLU A 831 48.37 -20.74 3.66
N SER A 832 49.67 -20.44 3.68
CA SER A 832 50.46 -20.05 2.51
C SER A 832 51.15 -21.21 1.78
N HIS A 833 51.08 -22.44 2.31
CA HIS A 833 51.71 -23.60 1.67
C HIS A 833 50.75 -24.35 0.76
N GLY A 834 51.20 -24.57 -0.47
CA GLY A 834 50.48 -25.32 -1.49
C GLY A 834 50.10 -26.73 -1.03
N ASP A 835 49.08 -27.26 -1.68
CA ASP A 835 48.27 -28.37 -1.20
C ASP A 835 48.89 -29.78 -1.33
N LYS A 836 50.19 -29.86 -1.61
CA LYS A 836 50.89 -31.12 -1.89
C LYS A 836 51.73 -31.56 -0.69
N PHE A 837 51.13 -32.35 0.20
CA PHE A 837 51.87 -33.19 1.12
C PHE A 837 51.83 -34.63 0.60
N TRP A 838 53.00 -35.27 0.45
CA TRP A 838 53.06 -36.63 -0.07
C TRP A 838 52.81 -37.66 1.04
N VAL A 839 51.95 -38.63 0.77
CA VAL A 839 51.69 -39.78 1.63
C VAL A 839 51.95 -41.07 0.86
N PHE A 840 52.12 -42.15 1.60
CA PHE A 840 52.38 -43.48 1.05
C PHE A 840 51.13 -44.34 1.13
N THR A 841 50.71 -44.93 0.01
CA THR A 841 49.44 -45.67 -0.14
C THR A 841 49.62 -47.17 0.06
N GLU A 842 48.53 -47.91 0.28
CA GLU A 842 48.54 -49.37 0.44
C GLU A 842 49.11 -50.14 -0.77
N VAL A 843 49.01 -49.59 -1.99
CA VAL A 843 49.61 -50.18 -3.21
C VAL A 843 51.09 -49.80 -3.42
N GLY A 844 51.74 -49.20 -2.42
CA GLY A 844 53.16 -48.87 -2.44
C GLY A 844 53.54 -47.65 -3.27
N GLN A 845 52.59 -46.77 -3.58
CA GLN A 845 52.80 -45.55 -4.35
C GLN A 845 52.84 -44.30 -3.45
N TYR A 846 53.62 -43.31 -3.85
CA TYR A 846 53.61 -41.97 -3.23
C TYR A 846 52.59 -41.10 -3.95
N MET A 847 51.61 -40.57 -3.22
CA MET A 847 50.57 -39.72 -3.78
C MET A 847 50.29 -38.51 -2.89
N PRO A 848 49.75 -37.41 -3.44
CA PRO A 848 49.29 -36.28 -2.63
C PRO A 848 48.19 -36.71 -1.66
N ALA A 849 48.28 -36.29 -0.41
CA ALA A 849 47.33 -36.62 0.66
C ALA A 849 45.86 -36.39 0.27
N GLN A 850 45.58 -35.32 -0.48
CA GLN A 850 44.23 -34.94 -0.93
C GLN A 850 43.58 -35.89 -1.94
N GLN A 851 44.36 -36.80 -2.52
CA GLN A 851 43.91 -37.80 -3.49
C GLN A 851 43.83 -39.20 -2.87
N VAL A 852 44.09 -39.32 -1.56
CA VAL A 852 44.14 -40.57 -0.82
C VAL A 852 43.04 -40.61 0.22
N TYR A 853 42.40 -41.77 0.33
CA TYR A 853 41.29 -42.01 1.25
C TYR A 853 41.75 -42.72 2.53
N LEU A 854 41.10 -42.39 3.65
CA LEU A 854 41.29 -43.04 4.94
C LEU A 854 40.42 -44.30 5.02
N ASP A 855 40.97 -45.34 5.62
CA ASP A 855 40.27 -46.58 5.90
C ASP A 855 39.78 -46.55 7.35
N THR A 856 38.53 -46.15 7.55
CA THR A 856 37.95 -45.98 8.90
C THR A 856 37.03 -47.14 9.26
N ALA A 857 37.13 -47.62 10.50
CA ALA A 857 36.33 -48.76 10.99
C ALA A 857 34.80 -48.53 11.02
N GLN A 858 34.33 -47.28 10.84
CA GLN A 858 32.91 -46.94 10.78
C GLN A 858 32.25 -47.27 9.44
N GLN A 859 33.03 -47.49 8.38
CA GLN A 859 32.53 -47.88 7.07
C GLN A 859 32.50 -49.40 7.00
N SER A 860 31.35 -50.00 7.31
CA SER A 860 31.24 -51.45 7.35
C SER A 860 31.57 -52.04 5.97
N SER A 861 32.38 -53.10 5.97
CA SER A 861 32.67 -53.95 4.81
C SER A 861 31.44 -54.64 4.20
N THR A 862 30.24 -54.33 4.71
CA THR A 862 28.93 -54.80 4.21
C THR A 862 28.28 -53.84 3.21
N ARG A 863 28.76 -52.61 3.06
CA ARG A 863 28.23 -51.66 2.06
C ARG A 863 28.82 -51.94 0.69
N GLU A 864 27.96 -52.30 -0.26
CA GLU A 864 28.40 -52.79 -1.58
C GLU A 864 29.07 -51.71 -2.43
N TRP A 865 28.65 -50.44 -2.28
CA TRP A 865 29.28 -49.30 -2.97
C TRP A 865 30.71 -49.06 -2.49
N TYR A 866 31.01 -49.28 -1.20
CA TYR A 866 32.33 -49.03 -0.61
C TYR A 866 33.36 -50.04 -1.15
N LYS A 867 32.96 -51.32 -1.28
CA LYS A 867 33.81 -52.36 -1.88
C LYS A 867 34.21 -52.04 -3.32
N ARG A 868 33.29 -51.44 -4.10
CA ARG A 868 33.55 -51.02 -5.47
C ARG A 868 34.44 -49.78 -5.50
N PHE A 869 34.10 -48.75 -4.72
CA PHE A 869 34.88 -47.52 -4.64
C PHE A 869 36.34 -47.80 -4.27
N ARG A 870 36.58 -48.73 -3.32
CA ARG A 870 37.93 -49.14 -2.92
C ARG A 870 38.76 -49.79 -4.03
N LYS A 871 38.12 -50.50 -4.97
CA LYS A 871 38.85 -51.08 -6.11
C LYS A 871 39.31 -50.04 -7.13
N GLU A 872 38.62 -48.90 -7.16
CA GLU A 872 38.80 -47.85 -8.17
C GLU A 872 39.67 -46.68 -7.66
N HIS A 873 39.93 -46.59 -6.35
CA HIS A 873 40.63 -45.47 -5.69
C HIS A 873 41.66 -45.94 -4.66
N HIS A 874 42.55 -45.05 -4.23
CA HIS A 874 43.71 -45.40 -3.42
C HIS A 874 43.56 -45.03 -1.95
N PHE A 875 43.97 -45.93 -1.05
CA PHE A 875 43.87 -45.77 0.40
C PHE A 875 45.24 -45.65 1.08
N LEU A 876 45.27 -45.03 2.26
CA LEU A 876 46.49 -44.82 3.06
C LEU A 876 47.11 -46.15 3.54
N HIS A 877 48.44 -46.27 3.51
CA HIS A 877 49.15 -47.48 3.93
C HIS A 877 48.93 -47.83 5.42
N LEU A 878 48.85 -49.14 5.73
CA LEU A 878 48.53 -49.67 7.07
C LEU A 878 49.50 -49.22 8.17
N ASP A 879 50.80 -49.05 7.85
CA ASP A 879 51.81 -48.60 8.83
C ASP A 879 51.53 -47.22 9.44
N TYR A 880 50.75 -46.35 8.79
CA TYR A 880 50.34 -45.08 9.39
C TYR A 880 49.43 -45.27 10.60
N TYR A 881 48.68 -46.37 10.67
CA TYR A 881 47.77 -46.67 11.77
C TYR A 881 48.52 -47.26 12.99
N ASP A 882 49.69 -47.86 12.77
CA ASP A 882 50.53 -48.49 13.79
C ASP A 882 51.72 -47.63 14.25
N ALA A 883 51.97 -46.50 13.58
CA ALA A 883 53.05 -45.56 13.91
C ALA A 883 52.85 -44.79 15.24
N VAL A 884 51.63 -44.80 15.77
CA VAL A 884 51.24 -44.15 17.03
C VAL A 884 50.58 -45.15 17.96
N LYS A 885 50.53 -44.83 19.26
CA LYS A 885 49.91 -45.72 20.25
C LYS A 885 48.40 -45.88 19.97
N PRO A 886 47.78 -47.02 20.33
CA PRO A 886 46.34 -47.26 20.10
C PRO A 886 45.43 -46.17 20.68
N GLU A 887 45.79 -45.64 21.85
CA GLU A 887 45.09 -44.55 22.55
C GLU A 887 45.12 -43.19 21.81
N GLU A 888 46.09 -43.00 20.91
CA GLU A 888 46.26 -41.76 20.15
C GLU A 888 45.70 -41.85 18.71
N ARG A 889 45.29 -43.05 18.28
CA ARG A 889 44.92 -43.37 16.89
C ARG A 889 43.78 -42.52 16.34
N GLN A 890 42.71 -42.29 17.12
CA GLN A 890 41.58 -41.48 16.67
C GLN A 890 41.97 -40.01 16.48
N THR A 891 42.77 -39.47 17.41
CA THR A 891 43.28 -38.09 17.37
C THR A 891 44.24 -37.91 16.19
N TRP A 892 45.05 -38.92 15.91
CA TRP A 892 45.96 -38.99 14.77
C TRP A 892 45.22 -39.02 13.42
N LEU A 893 44.21 -39.89 13.23
CA LEU A 893 43.42 -39.94 11.99
C LEU A 893 42.66 -38.64 11.74
N THR A 894 42.09 -38.06 12.79
CA THR A 894 41.43 -36.74 12.71
C THR A 894 42.44 -35.65 12.32
N TRP A 895 43.66 -35.70 12.84
CA TRP A 895 44.72 -34.76 12.52
C TRP A 895 45.19 -34.93 11.06
N LEU A 896 45.35 -36.16 10.58
CA LEU A 896 45.69 -36.46 9.17
C LEU A 896 44.63 -35.90 8.22
N GLY A 897 43.34 -36.14 8.49
CA GLY A 897 42.24 -35.60 7.70
C GLY A 897 42.21 -34.06 7.70
N ARG A 898 42.36 -33.42 8.86
CA ARG A 898 42.26 -31.96 8.98
C ARG A 898 43.50 -31.17 8.54
N GLN A 899 44.70 -31.67 8.82
CA GLN A 899 45.94 -30.93 8.57
C GLN A 899 46.58 -31.30 7.23
N LEU A 900 46.42 -32.55 6.79
CA LEU A 900 47.01 -33.02 5.53
C LEU A 900 45.98 -33.20 4.41
N GLY A 901 44.67 -33.25 4.73
CA GLY A 901 43.58 -33.17 3.76
C GLY A 901 43.12 -34.50 3.17
N LEU A 902 43.30 -35.62 3.89
CA LEU A 902 42.79 -36.93 3.47
C LEU A 902 41.26 -37.03 3.66
N TRP A 903 40.60 -37.80 2.79
CA TRP A 903 39.13 -37.92 2.77
C TRP A 903 38.65 -39.26 3.34
N GLU A 904 37.54 -39.23 4.09
CA GLU A 904 36.91 -40.46 4.62
C GLU A 904 35.84 -41.03 3.67
N VAL A 905 35.13 -40.18 2.91
CA VAL A 905 34.07 -40.56 1.96
C VAL A 905 34.36 -39.99 0.57
N PRO A 906 33.76 -40.53 -0.51
CA PRO A 906 33.95 -40.01 -1.86
C PRO A 906 33.76 -38.49 -1.92
N ARG A 907 34.75 -37.80 -2.46
CA ARG A 907 34.80 -36.34 -2.47
C ARG A 907 33.68 -35.78 -3.36
N LEU A 908 32.77 -34.98 -2.79
CA LEU A 908 31.65 -34.40 -3.56
C LEU A 908 32.08 -33.21 -4.43
N VAL A 909 32.91 -32.30 -3.90
CA VAL A 909 33.28 -31.04 -4.55
C VAL A 909 34.72 -31.03 -5.03
N ASP A 910 35.00 -30.29 -6.09
CA ASP A 910 36.37 -30.06 -6.55
C ASP A 910 37.13 -29.22 -5.50
N GLY A 911 38.39 -29.58 -5.22
CA GLY A 911 39.25 -28.83 -4.30
C GLY A 911 39.63 -27.43 -4.83
N SER A 912 39.52 -27.22 -6.15
CA SER A 912 39.81 -25.95 -6.82
C SER A 912 38.58 -25.06 -7.00
N ASP A 913 37.39 -25.65 -7.15
CA ASP A 913 36.11 -24.94 -7.23
C ASP A 913 35.02 -25.66 -6.41
N PRO A 914 34.68 -25.14 -5.23
CA PRO A 914 33.68 -25.75 -4.36
C PRO A 914 32.24 -25.72 -4.90
N ALA A 915 31.98 -24.99 -5.99
CA ALA A 915 30.67 -24.98 -6.66
C ALA A 915 30.50 -26.12 -7.70
N MET A 916 31.57 -26.87 -7.98
CA MET A 916 31.60 -27.91 -9.01
C MET A 916 31.76 -29.31 -8.40
N LEU A 917 31.13 -30.32 -9.01
CA LEU A 917 31.35 -31.71 -8.62
C LEU A 917 32.81 -32.11 -8.85
N SER A 918 33.40 -32.87 -7.93
CA SER A 918 34.75 -33.43 -8.10
C SER A 918 34.81 -34.41 -9.28
N SER A 919 36.01 -34.68 -9.79
CA SER A 919 36.23 -35.73 -10.79
C SER A 919 35.69 -37.09 -10.35
N ASP A 920 35.91 -37.42 -9.07
CA ASP A 920 35.57 -38.72 -8.49
C ASP A 920 34.05 -38.89 -8.41
N PHE A 921 33.33 -37.83 -8.02
CA PHE A 921 31.87 -37.86 -7.93
C PHE A 921 31.19 -37.80 -9.30
N ARG A 922 31.74 -37.06 -10.27
CA ARG A 922 31.26 -37.10 -11.66
C ARG A 922 31.40 -38.51 -12.22
N GLN A 923 32.55 -39.15 -12.01
CA GLN A 923 32.77 -40.53 -12.42
C GLN A 923 31.75 -41.48 -11.77
N ILE A 924 31.43 -41.30 -10.49
CA ILE A 924 30.36 -42.06 -9.82
C ILE A 924 29.02 -41.87 -10.53
N LEU A 925 28.60 -40.63 -10.81
CA LEU A 925 27.31 -40.36 -11.47
C LEU A 925 27.25 -40.89 -12.91
N ASP A 926 28.38 -40.90 -13.62
CA ASP A 926 28.45 -41.31 -15.03
C ASP A 926 28.61 -42.83 -15.22
N SER A 927 29.29 -43.52 -14.29
CA SER A 927 29.71 -44.92 -14.46
C SER A 927 29.01 -45.92 -13.54
N TRP A 928 28.42 -45.47 -12.43
CA TRP A 928 27.69 -46.36 -11.51
C TRP A 928 26.23 -46.46 -11.91
N THR A 929 25.59 -47.58 -11.56
CA THR A 929 24.14 -47.71 -11.77
C THR A 929 23.40 -46.75 -10.85
N SER A 930 22.20 -46.34 -11.27
CA SER A 930 21.36 -45.40 -10.53
C SER A 930 21.12 -45.83 -9.09
N LYS A 931 20.93 -47.14 -8.87
CA LYS A 931 20.75 -47.72 -7.54
C LYS A 931 22.00 -47.57 -6.66
N GLU A 932 23.19 -47.76 -7.21
CA GLU A 932 24.44 -47.76 -6.45
C GLU A 932 24.80 -46.36 -5.92
N PHE A 933 24.75 -45.33 -6.78
CA PHE A 933 25.10 -43.98 -6.33
C PHE A 933 24.02 -43.37 -5.43
N LEU A 934 22.74 -43.72 -5.65
CA LEU A 934 21.65 -43.30 -4.76
C LEU A 934 21.79 -43.93 -3.36
N MET A 935 22.28 -45.17 -3.27
CA MET A 935 22.61 -45.79 -1.98
C MET A 935 23.80 -45.11 -1.29
N LEU A 936 24.86 -44.73 -2.04
CA LEU A 936 25.95 -43.91 -1.50
C LEU A 936 25.44 -42.58 -0.93
N LEU A 937 24.60 -41.87 -1.69
CA LEU A 937 24.01 -40.60 -1.25
C LEU A 937 23.14 -40.77 -0.01
N LYS A 938 22.36 -41.85 0.07
CA LYS A 938 21.52 -42.19 1.22
C LYS A 938 22.38 -42.45 2.47
N ASP A 939 23.42 -43.28 2.35
CA ASP A 939 24.25 -43.72 3.47
C ASP A 939 25.11 -42.60 4.06
N GLU A 940 25.56 -41.67 3.22
CA GLU A 940 26.49 -40.58 3.59
C GLU A 940 25.87 -39.18 3.46
N TRP A 941 24.54 -39.08 3.50
CA TRP A 941 23.85 -37.81 3.32
C TRP A 941 24.30 -36.74 4.34
N SER A 942 24.56 -37.13 5.60
CA SER A 942 25.07 -36.23 6.65
C SER A 942 26.44 -35.61 6.30
N SER A 943 27.27 -36.34 5.55
CA SER A 943 28.57 -35.90 5.07
C SER A 943 28.47 -34.96 3.86
N TYR A 944 27.39 -35.06 3.08
CA TYR A 944 27.18 -34.28 1.85
C TYR A 944 26.27 -33.06 2.02
N VAL A 945 25.30 -33.13 2.93
CA VAL A 945 24.31 -32.07 3.17
C VAL A 945 24.96 -30.72 3.50
N ARG A 946 26.12 -30.72 4.18
CA ARG A 946 26.91 -29.51 4.48
C ARG A 946 27.32 -28.71 3.25
N PHE A 947 27.48 -29.37 2.10
CA PHE A 947 27.81 -28.70 0.82
C PHE A 947 26.55 -28.30 0.04
N LEU A 948 25.40 -28.87 0.37
CA LEU A 948 24.16 -28.70 -0.39
C LEU A 948 23.13 -27.79 0.31
N ASP A 949 23.12 -27.66 1.64
CA ASP A 949 22.07 -26.93 2.40
C ASP A 949 22.33 -25.45 2.64
N GLY A 950 23.49 -24.91 2.23
CA GLY A 950 23.75 -23.47 2.28
C GLY A 950 23.80 -22.87 3.69
N GLN A 951 24.02 -23.65 4.74
CA GLN A 951 24.36 -23.09 6.05
C GLN A 951 25.76 -22.47 5.99
N ILE A 952 25.83 -21.17 6.27
CA ILE A 952 27.08 -20.43 6.46
C ILE A 952 27.77 -21.02 7.70
N GLN A 953 28.90 -21.71 7.51
CA GLN A 953 29.84 -21.92 8.61
C GLN A 953 30.74 -20.70 8.72
N ILE A 954 30.58 -19.93 9.79
CA ILE A 954 31.59 -18.96 10.23
C ILE A 954 32.73 -19.78 10.82
N ILE A 955 33.82 -19.94 10.06
CA ILE A 955 35.10 -20.35 10.64
C ILE A 955 35.78 -19.06 11.11
N GLU A 956 35.76 -18.78 12.41
CA GLU A 956 36.56 -17.70 12.98
C GLU A 956 38.06 -18.05 12.83
N SER A 957 38.73 -17.54 11.80
CA SER A 957 40.18 -17.39 11.83
C SER A 957 40.52 -16.03 12.43
N ARG A 958 40.74 -15.99 13.75
CA ARG A 958 41.40 -14.85 14.37
C ARG A 958 42.87 -14.87 14.00
N GLN A 959 43.22 -14.25 12.88
CA GLN A 959 44.39 -13.39 12.76
C GLN A 959 44.38 -12.64 11.43
N ASN A 960 44.46 -11.31 11.55
CA ASN A 960 44.64 -10.32 10.47
C ASN A 960 43.41 -9.95 9.63
N GLY A 961 42.40 -9.36 10.28
CA GLY A 961 41.77 -8.12 9.79
C GLY A 961 41.10 -8.09 8.42
N ALA A 962 40.77 -9.24 7.83
CA ALA A 962 39.84 -9.37 6.73
C ALA A 962 38.97 -10.61 6.99
N ASP A 963 37.69 -10.39 7.29
CA ASP A 963 36.72 -11.47 7.40
C ASP A 963 36.61 -12.16 6.03
N LYS A 964 37.29 -13.29 5.84
CA LYS A 964 37.00 -14.19 4.71
C LYS A 964 35.82 -15.07 5.11
N VAL A 965 34.62 -14.56 4.86
CA VAL A 965 33.41 -15.37 4.81
C VAL A 965 33.52 -16.27 3.58
N LEU A 966 33.89 -17.54 3.76
CA LEU A 966 33.61 -18.57 2.75
C LEU A 966 32.13 -18.93 2.86
N GLY A 967 31.28 -18.02 2.37
CA GLY A 967 29.87 -18.28 2.19
C GLY A 967 29.72 -19.21 1.01
N TYR A 968 29.33 -20.46 1.24
CA TYR A 968 28.76 -21.29 0.19
C TYR A 968 27.40 -20.68 -0.17
N THR A 969 27.40 -19.71 -1.08
CA THR A 969 26.18 -19.26 -1.75
C THR A 969 25.45 -20.48 -2.25
N HIS A 970 24.14 -20.57 -1.98
CA HIS A 970 23.28 -21.69 -2.33
C HIS A 970 23.77 -22.38 -3.60
N SER A 971 24.37 -23.58 -3.47
CA SER A 971 24.80 -24.28 -4.67
C SER A 971 23.61 -24.98 -5.29
N THR A 972 22.63 -24.18 -5.71
CA THR A 972 21.62 -24.59 -6.70
C THR A 972 22.34 -25.25 -7.87
N ALA A 973 23.49 -24.71 -8.29
CA ALA A 973 24.37 -25.31 -9.28
C ALA A 973 24.79 -26.77 -8.98
N LEU A 974 25.16 -27.12 -7.74
CA LEU A 974 25.55 -28.49 -7.38
C LEU A 974 24.33 -29.40 -7.24
N ARG A 975 23.22 -28.89 -6.71
CA ARG A 975 21.94 -29.62 -6.67
C ARG A 975 21.42 -29.91 -8.07
N ASP A 976 21.53 -28.96 -8.99
CA ASP A 976 21.12 -29.09 -10.38
C ASP A 976 22.06 -30.07 -11.13
N GLN A 977 23.37 -30.04 -10.86
CA GLN A 977 24.32 -31.01 -11.43
C GLN A 977 24.03 -32.45 -10.97
N ILE A 978 23.77 -32.68 -9.68
CA ILE A 978 23.40 -34.01 -9.16
C ILE A 978 21.99 -34.39 -9.63
N GLY A 979 21.05 -33.45 -9.62
CA GLY A 979 19.69 -33.64 -10.10
C GLY A 979 19.64 -33.97 -11.59
N SER A 980 20.56 -33.45 -12.40
CA SER A 980 20.64 -33.74 -13.84
C SER A 980 21.19 -35.14 -14.16
N ALA A 981 21.68 -35.87 -13.16
CA ALA A 981 22.19 -37.23 -13.34
C ALA A 981 21.11 -38.14 -13.93
N LYS A 982 21.49 -38.91 -14.94
CA LYS A 982 20.58 -39.82 -15.65
C LYS A 982 20.32 -41.07 -14.81
N VAL A 983 19.08 -41.25 -14.38
CA VAL A 983 18.64 -42.38 -13.57
C VAL A 983 17.67 -43.30 -14.28
N LYS A 984 17.87 -44.61 -14.11
CA LYS A 984 16.99 -45.64 -14.65
C LYS A 984 15.71 -45.72 -13.82
N CYS A 985 14.59 -45.70 -14.52
CA CYS A 985 13.27 -45.80 -13.93
C CYS A 985 12.63 -47.16 -14.22
N ARG A 986 11.54 -47.50 -13.52
CA ARG A 986 10.86 -48.80 -13.60
C ARG A 986 10.30 -49.13 -14.99
N ASP A 987 10.13 -48.12 -15.84
CA ASP A 987 9.75 -48.26 -17.25
C ASP A 987 10.91 -48.74 -18.14
N GLY A 988 12.12 -48.88 -17.58
CA GLY A 988 13.32 -49.32 -18.27
C GLY A 988 14.09 -48.21 -18.98
N LEU A 989 13.55 -46.97 -18.99
CA LEU A 989 14.16 -45.80 -19.63
C LEU A 989 14.96 -44.96 -18.61
N THR A 990 15.72 -43.99 -19.11
CA THR A 990 16.61 -43.15 -18.31
C THR A 990 16.19 -41.69 -18.36
N TYR A 991 16.02 -41.06 -17.20
CA TYR A 991 15.56 -39.68 -17.06
C TYR A 991 16.48 -38.90 -16.11
N PRO A 992 16.58 -37.57 -16.21
CA PRO A 992 17.23 -36.76 -15.17
C PRO A 992 16.56 -36.99 -13.81
N LEU A 993 17.34 -37.18 -12.75
CA LEU A 993 16.86 -37.45 -11.39
C LEU A 993 15.82 -36.41 -10.93
N HIS A 994 16.03 -35.13 -11.21
CA HIS A 994 15.09 -34.05 -10.87
C HIS A 994 13.74 -34.09 -11.63
N ASN A 995 13.58 -34.99 -12.60
CA ASN A 995 12.33 -35.21 -13.34
C ASN A 995 11.66 -36.56 -13.00
N THR A 996 12.06 -37.21 -11.90
CA THR A 996 11.56 -38.53 -11.49
C THR A 996 10.62 -38.48 -10.29
N PHE A 997 9.89 -39.58 -10.11
CA PHE A 997 8.89 -39.74 -9.05
C PHE A 997 9.20 -40.97 -8.20
N THR A 998 8.94 -40.93 -6.89
CA THR A 998 9.02 -42.12 -6.01
C THR A 998 7.66 -42.71 -5.65
N ILE A 999 6.59 -41.94 -5.89
CA ILE A 999 5.21 -42.32 -5.63
C ILE A 999 4.47 -42.66 -6.92
N ASN A 1000 3.72 -43.76 -6.91
CA ASN A 1000 2.80 -44.09 -7.99
C ASN A 1000 1.39 -43.63 -7.61
N PHE A 1001 0.95 -42.51 -8.19
CA PHE A 1001 -0.37 -41.91 -7.94
C PHE A 1001 -1.35 -42.12 -9.11
N LEU A 1002 -0.92 -42.76 -10.19
CA LEU A 1002 -1.74 -43.02 -11.36
C LEU A 1002 -2.67 -44.23 -11.12
N PRO A 1003 -3.90 -44.20 -11.66
CA PRO A 1003 -4.88 -45.26 -11.43
C PRO A 1003 -4.47 -46.58 -12.11
N SER A 1004 -4.89 -47.70 -11.52
CA SER A 1004 -4.65 -49.05 -12.04
C SER A 1004 -5.19 -49.20 -13.47
N GLY A 1005 -4.36 -49.69 -14.39
CA GLY A 1005 -4.74 -49.86 -15.81
C GLY A 1005 -4.53 -48.62 -16.68
N THR A 1006 -3.76 -47.62 -16.23
CA THR A 1006 -3.32 -46.48 -17.03
C THR A 1006 -2.46 -46.93 -18.23
N ASP A 1007 -2.69 -46.33 -19.40
CA ASP A 1007 -1.98 -46.67 -20.63
C ASP A 1007 -0.46 -46.52 -20.48
N ALA A 1008 0.30 -47.43 -21.10
CA ALA A 1008 1.77 -47.45 -21.03
C ALA A 1008 2.42 -46.14 -21.50
N ALA A 1009 1.79 -45.42 -22.44
CA ALA A 1009 2.24 -44.12 -22.95
C ALA A 1009 2.09 -42.96 -21.94
N ILE A 1010 1.26 -43.14 -20.91
CA ILE A 1010 1.05 -42.17 -19.84
C ILE A 1010 1.93 -42.52 -18.64
N LEU A 1011 2.15 -43.82 -18.39
CA LEU A 1011 3.10 -44.29 -17.39
C LEU A 1011 4.53 -43.79 -17.67
N SER A 1012 4.92 -43.66 -18.95
CA SER A 1012 6.22 -43.08 -19.34
C SER A 1012 6.32 -41.56 -19.13
N LEU A 1013 5.21 -40.85 -18.88
CA LEU A 1013 5.23 -39.42 -18.51
C LEU A 1013 5.53 -39.22 -17.01
N HIS A 1014 5.49 -40.30 -16.22
CA HIS A 1014 5.75 -40.33 -14.79
C HIS A 1014 6.82 -41.37 -14.46
N PRO A 1015 8.09 -41.08 -14.78
CA PRO A 1015 9.17 -42.03 -14.60
C PRO A 1015 9.41 -42.33 -13.12
N LEU A 1016 8.97 -43.52 -12.69
CA LEU A 1016 9.09 -44.00 -11.33
C LEU A 1016 10.49 -44.50 -11.05
N LEU A 1017 11.16 -43.91 -10.07
CA LEU A 1017 12.53 -44.23 -9.70
C LEU A 1017 12.64 -45.67 -9.15
N GLU A 1018 13.63 -46.41 -9.62
CA GLU A 1018 13.88 -47.80 -9.21
C GLU A 1018 14.72 -47.86 -7.92
N ILE A 1019 14.08 -47.59 -6.77
CA ILE A 1019 14.72 -47.63 -5.44
C ILE A 1019 14.11 -48.71 -4.51
N PRO A 1020 14.92 -49.34 -3.63
CA PRO A 1020 14.43 -50.24 -2.58
C PRO A 1020 13.56 -49.49 -1.56
N GLU A 1021 12.46 -50.11 -1.13
CA GLU A 1021 11.58 -49.57 -0.09
C GLU A 1021 11.25 -48.09 -0.32
N SER A 1022 10.67 -47.78 -1.49
CA SER A 1022 10.45 -46.41 -1.97
C SER A 1022 9.58 -45.51 -1.07
N GLN A 1023 9.02 -46.05 0.01
CA GLN A 1023 8.26 -45.34 1.04
C GLN A 1023 9.06 -45.05 2.33
N SER A 1024 10.31 -45.48 2.42
CA SER A 1024 11.16 -45.19 3.59
C SER A 1024 11.44 -43.70 3.73
N ALA A 1025 11.30 -43.18 4.95
CA ALA A 1025 11.63 -41.79 5.29
C ALA A 1025 13.09 -41.43 5.02
N ASP A 1026 13.98 -42.42 4.94
CA ASP A 1026 15.39 -42.23 4.62
C ASP A 1026 15.61 -41.65 3.21
N TRP A 1027 14.62 -41.75 2.30
CA TRP A 1027 14.69 -41.19 0.96
C TRP A 1027 14.19 -39.74 0.86
N ALA A 1028 13.76 -39.13 1.97
CA ALA A 1028 13.23 -37.77 1.97
C ALA A 1028 14.23 -36.73 1.43
N PHE A 1029 15.54 -37.00 1.51
CA PHE A 1029 16.56 -36.09 0.96
C PHE A 1029 16.46 -35.90 -0.56
N LEU A 1030 15.84 -36.83 -1.30
CA LEU A 1030 15.67 -36.75 -2.75
C LEU A 1030 14.79 -35.55 -3.18
N GLU A 1031 13.90 -35.08 -2.31
CA GLU A 1031 13.13 -33.84 -2.53
C GLU A 1031 14.05 -32.63 -2.72
N LYS A 1032 15.19 -32.58 -2.01
CA LYS A 1032 16.20 -31.52 -2.16
C LYS A 1032 16.97 -31.58 -3.48
N LEU A 1033 16.89 -32.71 -4.18
CA LEU A 1033 17.50 -32.94 -5.49
C LEU A 1033 16.47 -32.87 -6.64
N GLY A 1034 15.24 -32.42 -6.34
CA GLY A 1034 14.17 -32.20 -7.32
C GLY A 1034 13.29 -33.42 -7.60
N VAL A 1035 13.45 -34.53 -6.88
CA VAL A 1035 12.58 -35.71 -7.07
C VAL A 1035 11.21 -35.46 -6.47
N THR A 1036 10.14 -35.79 -7.20
CA THR A 1036 8.77 -35.61 -6.71
C THR A 1036 8.35 -36.76 -5.81
N MET A 1037 8.12 -36.46 -4.53
CA MET A 1037 7.84 -37.44 -3.48
C MET A 1037 6.38 -37.44 -2.97
N LYS A 1038 5.55 -36.46 -3.38
CA LYS A 1038 4.16 -36.27 -2.90
C LYS A 1038 3.24 -35.82 -4.03
N GLU A 1039 1.96 -36.15 -3.92
CA GLU A 1039 0.91 -35.66 -4.81
C GLU A 1039 0.62 -34.18 -4.52
N SER A 1040 0.53 -33.35 -5.57
CA SER A 1040 0.11 -31.95 -5.47
C SER A 1040 -0.67 -31.53 -6.72
N VAL A 1041 -1.41 -30.43 -6.66
CA VAL A 1041 -2.14 -29.89 -7.81
C VAL A 1041 -1.20 -29.59 -9.00
N ALA A 1042 0.02 -29.11 -8.71
CA ALA A 1042 1.03 -28.83 -9.73
C ALA A 1042 1.41 -30.07 -10.56
N VAL A 1043 1.51 -31.24 -9.91
CA VAL A 1043 1.84 -32.51 -10.58
C VAL A 1043 0.74 -32.91 -11.57
N TYR A 1044 -0.54 -32.84 -11.18
CA TYR A 1044 -1.66 -33.17 -12.07
C TYR A 1044 -1.79 -32.19 -13.25
N LEU A 1045 -1.52 -30.91 -13.03
CA LEU A 1045 -1.50 -29.90 -14.09
C LEU A 1045 -0.35 -30.14 -15.08
N GLU A 1046 0.81 -30.55 -14.60
CA GLU A 1046 1.94 -30.90 -15.48
C GLU A 1046 1.63 -32.16 -16.30
N THR A 1047 1.01 -33.19 -15.70
CA THR A 1047 0.50 -34.35 -16.43
C THR A 1047 -0.47 -33.92 -17.53
N LEU A 1048 -1.42 -33.03 -17.21
CA LEU A 1048 -2.41 -32.51 -18.15
C LEU A 1048 -1.75 -31.77 -19.34
N LYS A 1049 -0.69 -31.00 -19.06
CA LYS A 1049 0.11 -30.33 -20.11
C LYS A 1049 0.82 -31.33 -21.00
N LYS A 1050 1.39 -32.39 -20.43
CA LYS A 1050 2.17 -33.41 -21.17
C LYS A 1050 1.28 -34.33 -22.03
N VAL A 1051 0.05 -34.60 -21.62
CA VAL A 1051 -0.90 -35.40 -22.42
C VAL A 1051 -1.64 -34.58 -23.49
N ARG A 1052 -1.43 -33.26 -23.54
CA ARG A 1052 -2.04 -32.37 -24.53
C ARG A 1052 -1.60 -32.76 -25.94
N GLY A 1053 -2.55 -33.17 -26.78
CA GLY A 1053 -2.30 -33.60 -28.16
C GLY A 1053 -2.03 -35.10 -28.34
N SER A 1054 -2.01 -35.87 -27.25
CA SER A 1054 -1.92 -37.34 -27.27
C SER A 1054 -3.31 -37.98 -27.25
N VAL A 1055 -3.44 -39.20 -27.79
CA VAL A 1055 -4.69 -39.98 -27.70
C VAL A 1055 -4.77 -40.61 -26.31
N VAL A 1056 -5.65 -40.10 -25.46
CA VAL A 1056 -5.82 -40.52 -24.05
C VAL A 1056 -7.28 -40.89 -23.80
N SER A 1057 -7.55 -41.90 -22.98
CA SER A 1057 -8.93 -42.30 -22.68
C SER A 1057 -9.69 -41.19 -21.94
N LEU A 1058 -10.98 -40.99 -22.29
CA LEU A 1058 -11.86 -40.01 -21.63
C LEU A 1058 -11.98 -40.27 -20.12
N LYS A 1059 -11.92 -41.56 -19.71
CA LYS A 1059 -11.93 -41.96 -18.30
C LYS A 1059 -10.72 -41.45 -17.52
N PHE A 1060 -9.54 -41.48 -18.14
CA PHE A 1060 -8.31 -40.98 -17.53
C PHE A 1060 -8.30 -39.45 -17.39
N ILE A 1061 -8.74 -38.72 -18.43
CA ILE A 1061 -8.87 -37.26 -18.37
C ILE A 1061 -9.90 -36.85 -17.31
N SER A 1062 -11.04 -37.53 -17.24
CA SER A 1062 -12.05 -37.29 -16.21
C SER A 1062 -11.50 -37.53 -14.79
N TRP A 1063 -10.69 -38.58 -14.59
CA TRP A 1063 -10.00 -38.83 -13.32
C TRP A 1063 -9.01 -37.71 -12.95
N LEU A 1064 -8.19 -37.23 -13.90
CA LEU A 1064 -7.25 -36.12 -13.69
C LEU A 1064 -7.95 -34.84 -13.24
N TYR A 1065 -9.03 -34.45 -13.93
CA TYR A 1065 -9.83 -33.28 -13.54
C TYR A 1065 -10.49 -33.48 -12.17
N GLY A 1066 -10.94 -34.69 -11.86
CA GLY A 1066 -11.47 -35.04 -10.53
C GLY A 1066 -10.45 -34.87 -9.41
N GLN A 1067 -9.19 -35.28 -9.62
CA GLN A 1067 -8.12 -35.11 -8.62
C GLN A 1067 -7.67 -33.65 -8.45
N ILE A 1068 -7.65 -32.87 -9.55
CA ILE A 1068 -7.42 -31.42 -9.48
C ILE A 1068 -8.53 -30.76 -8.67
N GLN A 1069 -9.80 -31.07 -8.97
CA GLN A 1069 -10.96 -30.49 -8.29
C GLN A 1069 -11.07 -30.91 -6.82
N GLU A 1070 -10.70 -32.14 -6.47
CA GLU A 1070 -10.76 -32.63 -5.08
C GLU A 1070 -9.70 -31.99 -4.17
N LYS A 1071 -8.54 -31.61 -4.75
CA LYS A 1071 -7.41 -31.02 -4.02
C LYS A 1071 -7.35 -29.49 -4.13
N ASP A 1072 -8.04 -28.89 -5.11
CA ASP A 1072 -8.25 -27.45 -5.19
C ASP A 1072 -9.12 -26.98 -4.00
N GLY A 1073 -8.59 -26.05 -3.20
CA GLY A 1073 -9.18 -25.57 -1.95
C GLY A 1073 -8.75 -26.29 -0.66
N LYS A 1074 -7.89 -27.32 -0.72
CA LYS A 1074 -7.30 -27.99 0.47
C LYS A 1074 -5.80 -27.75 0.68
N GLU A 1075 -5.08 -27.22 -0.31
CA GLU A 1075 -3.66 -26.85 -0.17
C GLU A 1075 -3.50 -25.34 0.12
N PRO A 1076 -2.76 -24.95 1.18
CA PRO A 1076 -2.54 -23.53 1.47
C PRO A 1076 -1.57 -22.93 0.46
N GLY A 1077 -2.12 -22.03 -0.38
CA GLY A 1077 -1.44 -20.87 -0.99
C GLY A 1077 -0.05 -21.09 -1.55
N ASN A 1078 0.02 -21.47 -2.83
CA ASN A 1078 0.97 -20.88 -3.79
C ASN A 1078 0.63 -21.38 -5.21
N LEU A 1079 -0.29 -20.68 -5.87
CA LEU A 1079 -0.48 -20.75 -7.32
C LEU A 1079 -0.50 -19.31 -7.84
N THR A 1080 0.69 -18.74 -7.99
CA THR A 1080 0.99 -17.66 -8.94
C THR A 1080 1.60 -18.25 -10.19
#